data_AF-A0A133SH01-F1
#
_entry.id   AF-A0A133SH01-F1
#
_cell.length_a   1.000
_cell.length_b   1.000
_cell.length_c   1.000
_cell.angle_alpha   90.00
_cell.angle_beta   90.00
_cell.angle_gamma   90.00
#
_symmetry.space_group_name_H-M   'P 1'
#
loop_
_entity.id
_entity.type
_entity.pdbx_description
1 polymer ?
#
loop_
_entity_poly.entity_id
_entity_poly.type
_entity_poly.pdbx_seq_one_letter_code
_entity_poly.pdbx_strand_id
1 'polypeptide(L)'
;MNRIYKVIWSKVKNCYIVVSEIAKSHSKPVSTKLNAGKTVAAVLAVAALCAGMTTSVMAADQYYSVDDFGGRLASMGNKDNSGAKGIGSLAAGVGASVQSDGLYKGATATVVGALNTVAIDTSSNTSAYDGVANSIVGVANATQNANATLIFGAGNAVTNSYADVDLNLGNLDLSSPVALSRQLGAAVGTSGGQVLVIGGANSVDYARFSAVTGVSNTLNGADGNTSDYNFITGAKNTLTNTDSTYVIGSKNTVSDGSSNVVIGDNRKLTSTTGNVVIGSADDEMETTVSDATILGHNANATVADGVALGSKSVASVAKGVVGTVPTGTTVSDTDKATATWTSTLGAISVGDTSKNLTRQITGVAAGTQATDAVNVAQLNAVNTKVDNNAIHFFSVRGLSSQDNYSNSAATGEKSIAIGASTRTQGHIGTALGSDNTANAWGSTVIGNGSGTTYLLPNSMYDPIPFVDGQESGFSYTFKRDDNGNFIDTGLKGGYSTTLGASNTVMTSWLKSVAPLDGFGNTLVGGFNETDNANGVFIFGWQNEIKNSYFTNDANLPNNISELDGFHSDGFGGSVVAIGMDNTVDGAQHSYIMGTANTVNGKVTRGTVEEVATDNIVIGDNHKVDNASHTVILGSADTETTTDQDGVVVVGHNANATTADGVALGSNSVASVASGVAGTVPTGTTVSDTDKASATWTSTLGAVSVGDSANNLTRQITGVAAGTQATDAVNVAQLNAVNTVVNNLTTTVDANKIHFFAVNSGTSGTNYNNDGA
;
A
#
# COMPACT_ATOMS: atom_id res chain seq x y z
N MET A 1 68.88 -29.73 -21.78
CA MET A 1 69.02 -29.25 -23.17
C MET A 1 67.92 -28.23 -23.43
N ASN A 2 68.29 -26.98 -23.67
CA ASN A 2 67.36 -25.85 -23.80
C ASN A 2 66.49 -26.01 -25.04
N ARG A 3 65.16 -26.02 -24.88
CA ARG A 3 64.21 -25.94 -26.00
C ARG A 3 63.69 -24.50 -26.09
N ILE A 4 63.91 -23.88 -27.24
CA ILE A 4 63.37 -22.56 -27.58
C ILE A 4 62.01 -22.79 -28.24
N TYR A 5 60.95 -22.21 -27.68
CA TYR A 5 59.59 -22.28 -28.25
C TYR A 5 59.24 -20.94 -28.92
N LYS A 6 58.59 -21.00 -30.09
CA LYS A 6 57.93 -19.81 -30.67
C LYS A 6 56.56 -19.66 -30.02
N VAL A 7 56.32 -18.47 -29.46
CA VAL A 7 55.08 -18.12 -28.77
C VAL A 7 54.36 -17.06 -29.58
N ILE A 8 53.05 -17.23 -29.80
CA ILE A 8 52.22 -16.25 -30.50
C ILE A 8 51.06 -15.79 -29.61
N TRP A 9 50.66 -14.54 -29.75
CA TRP A 9 49.53 -13.96 -29.03
C TRP A 9 48.20 -14.38 -29.68
N SER A 10 47.33 -15.08 -28.94
CA SER A 10 45.99 -15.42 -29.42
C SER A 10 45.00 -14.32 -29.10
N LYS A 11 44.49 -13.62 -30.13
CA LYS A 11 43.45 -12.59 -29.96
C LYS A 11 42.10 -13.16 -29.49
N VAL A 12 41.83 -14.46 -29.73
CA VAL A 12 40.59 -15.12 -29.30
C VAL A 12 40.66 -15.52 -27.82
N LYS A 13 41.84 -15.84 -27.30
CA LYS A 13 42.03 -16.28 -25.90
C LYS A 13 42.70 -15.24 -24.99
N ASN A 14 43.10 -14.10 -25.54
CA ASN A 14 43.78 -13.00 -24.84
C ASN A 14 45.01 -13.43 -24.02
N CYS A 15 45.77 -14.40 -24.52
CA CYS A 15 46.99 -14.90 -23.90
C CYS A 15 47.99 -15.47 -24.92
N TYR A 16 49.25 -15.62 -24.50
CA TYR A 16 50.33 -16.23 -25.28
C TYR A 16 50.22 -17.76 -25.27
N ILE A 17 50.24 -18.40 -26.45
CA ILE A 17 50.13 -19.86 -26.62
C ILE A 17 51.33 -20.43 -27.39
N VAL A 18 51.74 -21.65 -27.02
CA VAL A 18 52.84 -22.40 -27.64
C VAL A 18 52.29 -23.29 -28.76
N VAL A 19 52.88 -23.24 -29.95
CA VAL A 19 52.50 -24.10 -31.08
C VAL A 19 53.51 -25.25 -31.19
N SER A 20 53.03 -26.50 -31.21
CA SER A 20 53.89 -27.69 -31.39
C SER A 20 54.30 -27.85 -32.85
N GLU A 21 55.56 -28.22 -33.08
CA GLU A 21 56.15 -28.45 -34.41
C GLU A 21 55.89 -29.88 -34.90
N ILE A 22 55.60 -30.00 -36.19
CA ILE A 22 55.41 -31.22 -36.98
C ILE A 22 56.76 -31.97 -37.09
N ALA A 23 56.78 -33.24 -36.70
CA ALA A 23 57.91 -34.13 -36.91
C ALA A 23 58.10 -34.44 -38.41
N LYS A 24 59.27 -34.11 -38.97
CA LYS A 24 59.76 -34.67 -40.24
C LYS A 24 60.57 -35.93 -39.95
N SER A 25 60.19 -37.06 -40.54
CA SER A 25 61.05 -38.24 -40.62
C SER A 25 61.94 -38.18 -41.85
N HIS A 26 63.21 -38.54 -41.65
CA HIS A 26 64.22 -38.71 -42.70
C HIS A 26 64.00 -40.04 -43.44
N SER A 27 64.09 -40.02 -44.78
CA SER A 27 64.47 -41.16 -45.61
C SER A 27 65.26 -40.64 -46.83
N LYS A 28 66.35 -41.34 -47.18
CA LYS A 28 67.41 -40.94 -48.13
C LYS A 28 66.95 -40.96 -49.61
N PRO A 29 67.65 -40.26 -50.53
CA PRO A 29 67.22 -40.10 -51.92
C PRO A 29 67.72 -41.25 -52.82
N VAL A 30 66.88 -41.68 -53.75
CA VAL A 30 67.28 -42.44 -54.94
C VAL A 30 66.85 -41.62 -56.15
N SER A 31 67.81 -41.27 -57.00
CA SER A 31 67.58 -40.57 -58.26
C SER A 31 67.03 -41.55 -59.30
N THR A 32 66.09 -41.13 -60.13
CA THR A 32 66.09 -41.51 -61.56
C THR A 32 65.41 -40.43 -62.40
N LYS A 33 66.07 -40.11 -63.51
CA LYS A 33 65.65 -39.16 -64.54
C LYS A 33 64.44 -39.68 -65.31
N LEU A 34 63.67 -38.74 -65.85
CA LEU A 34 62.71 -38.93 -66.93
C LEU A 34 63.26 -39.80 -68.07
N ASN A 35 62.38 -40.63 -68.64
CA ASN A 35 62.33 -40.83 -70.08
C ASN A 35 60.89 -41.10 -70.55
N ALA A 36 60.55 -40.44 -71.65
CA ALA A 36 59.29 -40.54 -72.35
C ALA A 36 59.23 -41.81 -73.22
N GLY A 37 58.02 -42.37 -73.38
CA GLY A 37 57.65 -43.13 -74.58
C GLY A 37 57.16 -44.57 -74.38
N LYS A 38 55.92 -44.77 -74.86
CA LYS A 38 55.34 -45.96 -75.53
C LYS A 38 54.46 -46.94 -74.73
N THR A 39 53.19 -47.00 -75.19
CA THR A 39 52.28 -48.17 -75.39
C THR A 39 51.76 -48.95 -74.16
N VAL A 40 50.44 -48.89 -73.87
CA VAL A 40 49.31 -49.70 -74.41
C VAL A 40 49.06 -51.00 -73.63
N ALA A 41 47.80 -51.19 -73.23
CA ALA A 41 47.06 -52.43 -72.90
C ALA A 41 46.60 -52.59 -71.44
N ALA A 42 45.33 -53.02 -71.30
CA ALA A 42 44.50 -53.25 -70.10
C ALA A 42 43.81 -51.96 -69.59
N VAL A 43 42.48 -51.78 -69.63
CA VAL A 43 41.36 -52.73 -69.58
C VAL A 43 40.14 -52.09 -70.28
N LEU A 44 39.74 -52.64 -71.42
CA LEU A 44 38.44 -52.39 -72.06
C LEU A 44 38.10 -53.62 -72.91
N ALA A 45 37.66 -54.69 -72.24
CA ALA A 45 37.16 -55.91 -72.88
C ALA A 45 36.27 -56.73 -71.92
N VAL A 46 35.13 -56.18 -71.47
CA VAL A 46 34.01 -57.00 -70.90
C VAL A 46 32.65 -56.41 -71.29
N ALA A 47 32.44 -56.11 -72.58
CA ALA A 47 31.11 -55.82 -73.11
C ALA A 47 30.87 -56.28 -74.56
N ALA A 48 31.75 -57.12 -75.12
CA ALA A 48 31.62 -57.57 -76.51
C ALA A 48 31.95 -59.06 -76.73
N LEU A 49 31.72 -59.93 -75.74
CA LEU A 49 31.90 -61.38 -75.93
C LEU A 49 30.82 -62.20 -75.19
N CYS A 50 29.56 -61.98 -75.55
CA CYS A 50 28.46 -62.93 -75.30
C CYS A 50 27.95 -63.47 -76.64
N ALA A 51 28.79 -64.21 -77.36
CA ALA A 51 28.36 -65.09 -78.44
C ALA A 51 29.47 -66.11 -78.74
N GLY A 52 29.36 -67.34 -78.20
CA GLY A 52 30.17 -68.47 -78.68
C GLY A 52 30.70 -69.44 -77.63
N MET A 53 29.92 -70.50 -77.41
CA MET A 53 30.35 -71.90 -77.28
C MET A 53 31.11 -72.44 -76.03
N THR A 54 30.40 -73.40 -75.42
CA THR A 54 30.79 -74.75 -74.96
C THR A 54 31.72 -74.94 -73.75
N THR A 55 31.07 -75.37 -72.67
CA THR A 55 31.45 -76.39 -71.67
C THR A 55 32.92 -76.85 -71.62
N SER A 56 33.61 -76.37 -70.61
CA SER A 56 34.72 -77.08 -69.95
C SER A 56 34.54 -76.96 -68.45
N VAL A 57 34.46 -78.12 -67.77
CA VAL A 57 34.44 -78.24 -66.31
C VAL A 57 35.75 -77.67 -65.78
N MET A 58 35.68 -76.53 -65.11
CA MET A 58 36.80 -75.89 -64.42
C MET A 58 36.47 -75.91 -62.93
N ALA A 59 37.38 -76.43 -62.11
CA ALA A 59 37.31 -76.26 -60.66
C ALA A 59 37.23 -74.75 -60.37
N ALA A 60 36.20 -74.33 -59.65
CA ALA A 60 35.99 -72.93 -59.31
C ALA A 60 37.14 -72.46 -58.41
N ASP A 61 38.02 -71.60 -58.92
CA ASP A 61 39.07 -70.97 -58.12
C ASP A 61 38.41 -70.18 -56.97
N GLN A 62 38.61 -70.67 -55.75
CA GLN A 62 38.13 -70.04 -54.52
C GLN A 62 39.04 -68.86 -54.17
N TYR A 63 38.75 -67.67 -54.70
CA TYR A 63 39.54 -66.45 -54.42
C TYR A 63 39.46 -65.97 -52.95
N TYR A 64 38.61 -66.59 -52.11
CA TYR A 64 38.45 -66.25 -50.69
C TYR A 64 38.35 -67.52 -49.82
N SER A 65 38.97 -67.51 -48.65
CA SER A 65 38.85 -68.59 -47.66
C SER A 65 37.49 -68.50 -46.96
N VAL A 66 36.63 -69.50 -47.19
CA VAL A 66 35.29 -69.60 -46.58
C VAL A 66 35.15 -71.01 -46.01
N ASP A 67 34.84 -71.12 -44.72
CA ASP A 67 34.43 -72.39 -44.12
C ASP A 67 32.93 -72.60 -44.35
N ASP A 68 32.58 -73.57 -45.19
CA ASP A 68 31.20 -73.95 -45.51
C ASP A 68 30.62 -75.00 -44.54
N PHE A 69 31.31 -75.21 -43.41
CA PHE A 69 30.99 -76.18 -42.37
C PHE A 69 30.82 -77.60 -42.92
N GLY A 70 31.81 -78.05 -43.69
CA GLY A 70 31.82 -79.38 -44.31
C GLY A 70 30.69 -79.55 -45.34
N GLY A 71 30.40 -78.51 -46.12
CA GLY A 71 29.34 -78.49 -47.14
C GLY A 71 27.91 -78.31 -46.61
N ARG A 72 27.71 -78.20 -45.29
CA ARG A 72 26.37 -78.05 -44.69
C ARG A 72 25.72 -76.70 -45.02
N LEU A 73 26.52 -75.69 -45.36
CA LEU A 73 26.04 -74.38 -45.78
C LEU A 73 25.91 -74.23 -47.30
N ALA A 74 26.11 -75.31 -48.08
CA ALA A 74 26.09 -75.25 -49.55
C ALA A 74 24.75 -74.79 -50.13
N SER A 75 23.64 -75.05 -49.43
CA SER A 75 22.30 -74.60 -49.84
C SER A 75 22.07 -73.09 -49.66
N MET A 76 22.95 -72.39 -48.95
CA MET A 76 22.82 -70.95 -48.68
C MET A 76 23.28 -70.07 -49.86
N GLY A 77 23.94 -70.64 -50.88
CA GLY A 77 24.36 -69.94 -52.10
C GLY A 77 25.78 -69.38 -52.09
N ASN A 78 26.24 -68.89 -53.26
CA ASN A 78 27.58 -68.33 -53.50
C ASN A 78 28.78 -69.28 -53.31
N LYS A 79 28.56 -70.60 -53.24
CA LYS A 79 29.64 -71.60 -53.11
C LYS A 79 30.64 -71.56 -54.27
N ASP A 80 30.14 -71.34 -55.49
CA ASP A 80 30.94 -71.29 -56.71
C ASP A 80 31.29 -69.83 -57.12
N ASN A 81 31.30 -68.90 -56.15
CA ASN A 81 31.46 -67.46 -56.40
C ASN A 81 30.42 -66.86 -57.39
N SER A 82 29.26 -67.50 -57.51
CA SER A 82 28.17 -67.11 -58.43
C SER A 82 27.27 -65.98 -57.90
N GLY A 83 27.58 -65.46 -56.71
CA GLY A 83 26.79 -64.45 -56.02
C GLY A 83 26.92 -63.04 -56.61
N ALA A 84 27.99 -62.73 -57.33
CA ALA A 84 28.23 -61.41 -57.92
C ALA A 84 27.68 -61.34 -59.37
N LYS A 85 26.44 -60.85 -59.55
CA LYS A 85 25.79 -60.78 -60.88
C LYS A 85 25.83 -59.40 -61.54
N GLY A 86 26.13 -58.34 -60.79
CA GLY A 86 26.22 -56.97 -61.31
C GLY A 86 27.59 -56.64 -61.92
N ILE A 87 27.63 -55.68 -62.86
CA ILE A 87 28.88 -55.26 -63.52
C ILE A 87 29.89 -54.74 -62.50
N GLY A 88 31.07 -55.36 -62.42
CA GLY A 88 32.12 -54.94 -61.49
C GLY A 88 31.75 -55.10 -60.01
N SER A 89 30.77 -55.96 -59.70
CA SER A 89 30.36 -56.24 -58.32
C SER A 89 31.25 -57.28 -57.63
N LEU A 90 31.22 -57.30 -56.30
CA LEU A 90 31.88 -58.29 -55.44
C LEU A 90 30.86 -58.90 -54.48
N ALA A 91 30.86 -60.23 -54.36
CA ALA A 91 30.09 -60.97 -53.35
C ALA A 91 30.97 -62.04 -52.70
N ALA A 92 31.47 -61.77 -51.49
CA ALA A 92 32.38 -62.64 -50.75
C ALA A 92 31.77 -63.10 -49.42
N GLY A 93 31.51 -64.41 -49.27
CA GLY A 93 30.93 -65.02 -48.07
C GLY A 93 29.79 -66.00 -48.36
N VAL A 94 29.48 -66.86 -47.39
CA VAL A 94 28.38 -67.85 -47.47
C VAL A 94 27.05 -67.14 -47.67
N GLY A 95 26.35 -67.42 -48.76
CA GLY A 95 25.07 -66.80 -49.10
C GLY A 95 25.12 -65.30 -49.36
N ALA A 96 26.31 -64.74 -49.60
CA ALA A 96 26.45 -63.36 -50.09
C ALA A 96 25.92 -63.25 -51.53
N SER A 97 25.14 -62.22 -51.85
CA SER A 97 24.61 -62.03 -53.20
C SER A 97 24.49 -60.56 -53.61
N VAL A 98 24.83 -60.29 -54.86
CA VAL A 98 24.47 -59.07 -55.61
C VAL A 98 23.64 -59.51 -56.80
N GLN A 99 22.36 -59.14 -56.82
CA GLN A 99 21.44 -59.48 -57.89
C GLN A 99 21.53 -58.47 -59.05
N SER A 100 21.21 -58.92 -60.27
CA SER A 100 21.18 -58.08 -61.47
C SER A 100 20.25 -58.72 -62.52
N ASP A 101 19.35 -57.93 -63.11
CA ASP A 101 18.51 -58.29 -64.27
C ASP A 101 18.54 -57.21 -65.38
N GLY A 102 19.37 -56.17 -65.21
CA GLY A 102 19.49 -55.03 -66.11
C GLY A 102 20.92 -54.48 -66.11
N LEU A 103 21.26 -53.66 -67.12
CA LEU A 103 22.65 -53.26 -67.40
C LEU A 103 23.38 -52.65 -66.21
N TYR A 104 22.73 -51.74 -65.47
CA TYR A 104 23.36 -51.04 -64.34
C TYR A 104 22.97 -51.62 -62.99
N LYS A 105 21.96 -52.49 -62.92
CA LYS A 105 21.48 -53.02 -61.63
C LYS A 105 22.55 -53.85 -60.95
N GLY A 106 22.82 -53.55 -59.68
CA GLY A 106 23.89 -54.16 -58.88
C GLY A 106 25.31 -53.76 -59.30
N ALA A 107 25.49 -52.81 -60.22
CA ALA A 107 26.82 -52.44 -60.70
C ALA A 107 27.69 -51.84 -59.59
N THR A 108 28.96 -52.24 -59.55
CA THR A 108 29.99 -51.80 -58.58
C THR A 108 29.63 -52.05 -57.11
N ALA A 109 28.60 -52.84 -56.85
CA ALA A 109 28.22 -53.18 -55.48
C ALA A 109 29.26 -54.11 -54.84
N THR A 110 29.55 -53.90 -53.57
CA THR A 110 30.49 -54.71 -52.80
C THR A 110 29.79 -55.33 -51.60
N VAL A 111 29.83 -56.65 -51.50
CA VAL A 111 29.23 -57.40 -50.42
C VAL A 111 30.28 -58.32 -49.79
N VAL A 112 30.53 -58.16 -48.50
CA VAL A 112 31.51 -58.94 -47.73
C VAL A 112 30.90 -59.47 -46.43
N GLY A 113 30.96 -60.79 -46.22
CA GLY A 113 30.42 -61.50 -45.07
C GLY A 113 29.19 -62.34 -45.38
N ALA A 114 28.67 -63.07 -44.39
CA ALA A 114 27.65 -64.10 -44.61
C ALA A 114 26.24 -63.51 -44.76
N LEU A 115 25.41 -64.08 -45.65
CA LEU A 115 23.99 -63.75 -45.82
C LEU A 115 23.68 -62.29 -46.19
N ASN A 116 24.68 -61.52 -46.60
CA ASN A 116 24.45 -60.16 -47.06
C ASN A 116 23.92 -60.17 -48.50
N THR A 117 22.90 -59.37 -48.78
CA THR A 117 22.26 -59.36 -50.10
C THR A 117 22.03 -57.94 -50.59
N VAL A 118 22.54 -57.61 -51.77
CA VAL A 118 22.01 -56.52 -52.60
C VAL A 118 20.96 -57.15 -53.50
N ALA A 119 19.70 -57.07 -53.08
CA ALA A 119 18.57 -57.49 -53.86
C ALA A 119 18.17 -56.38 -54.83
N ILE A 120 17.49 -56.76 -55.90
CA ILE A 120 16.94 -55.78 -56.86
C ILE A 120 15.42 -55.90 -56.91
N ASP A 121 14.77 -54.79 -57.21
CA ASP A 121 13.38 -54.82 -57.65
C ASP A 121 13.31 -55.38 -59.08
N THR A 122 12.62 -56.52 -59.21
CA THR A 122 12.34 -57.20 -60.48
C THR A 122 10.93 -56.92 -61.00
N SER A 123 10.12 -56.20 -60.21
CA SER A 123 8.72 -55.91 -60.49
C SER A 123 8.52 -54.66 -61.36
N SER A 124 9.52 -53.79 -61.43
CA SER A 124 9.49 -52.55 -62.21
C SER A 124 10.80 -52.33 -63.00
N ASN A 125 10.71 -51.75 -64.20
CA ASN A 125 11.88 -51.34 -64.99
C ASN A 125 12.28 -49.88 -64.74
N THR A 126 11.76 -49.27 -63.66
CA THR A 126 11.88 -47.83 -63.36
C THR A 126 13.11 -47.49 -62.53
N SER A 127 13.62 -48.42 -61.71
CA SER A 127 14.83 -48.22 -60.91
C SER A 127 16.08 -48.74 -61.64
N ALA A 128 16.49 -48.05 -62.70
CA ALA A 128 17.59 -48.48 -63.57
C ALA A 128 18.93 -48.65 -62.82
N TYR A 129 19.11 -47.92 -61.71
CA TYR A 129 20.33 -47.92 -60.90
C TYR A 129 20.18 -48.66 -59.57
N ASP A 130 19.18 -49.55 -59.44
CA ASP A 130 18.99 -50.31 -58.20
C ASP A 130 20.23 -51.16 -57.88
N GLY A 131 20.63 -51.19 -56.62
CA GLY A 131 21.82 -51.90 -56.16
C GLY A 131 23.15 -51.24 -56.51
N VAL A 132 23.16 -50.15 -57.30
CA VAL A 132 24.40 -49.50 -57.75
C VAL A 132 25.20 -48.95 -56.58
N ALA A 133 26.49 -49.25 -56.55
CA ALA A 133 27.47 -48.74 -55.59
C ALA A 133 27.12 -49.03 -54.11
N ASN A 134 26.25 -50.00 -53.85
CA ASN A 134 25.98 -50.45 -52.48
C ASN A 134 27.21 -51.16 -51.90
N SER A 135 27.55 -50.86 -50.66
CA SER A 135 28.67 -51.47 -49.94
C SER A 135 28.18 -52.06 -48.63
N ILE A 136 28.24 -53.37 -48.49
CA ILE A 136 27.75 -54.10 -47.32
C ILE A 136 28.87 -54.92 -46.71
N VAL A 137 29.12 -54.74 -45.41
CA VAL A 137 30.07 -55.52 -44.63
C VAL A 137 29.42 -56.03 -43.35
N GLY A 138 29.45 -57.35 -43.13
CA GLY A 138 28.98 -57.98 -41.89
C GLY A 138 28.11 -59.21 -42.11
N VAL A 139 26.94 -59.32 -41.46
CA VAL A 139 26.09 -60.52 -41.56
C VAL A 139 24.60 -60.21 -41.74
N ALA A 140 23.93 -60.94 -42.63
CA ALA A 140 22.48 -60.91 -42.80
C ALA A 140 21.90 -59.50 -43.06
N ASN A 141 22.65 -58.64 -43.76
CA ASN A 141 22.14 -57.32 -44.16
C ASN A 141 21.53 -57.39 -45.57
N ALA A 142 20.50 -56.61 -45.82
CA ALA A 142 19.83 -56.58 -47.12
C ALA A 142 19.60 -55.15 -47.61
N THR A 143 19.77 -54.96 -48.92
CA THR A 143 19.21 -53.80 -49.62
C THR A 143 18.27 -54.25 -50.73
N GLN A 144 17.24 -53.45 -51.04
CA GLN A 144 16.34 -53.66 -52.17
C GLN A 144 15.77 -52.32 -52.64
N ASN A 145 15.74 -52.04 -53.95
CA ASN A 145 15.33 -50.74 -54.46
C ASN A 145 16.11 -49.59 -53.78
N ALA A 146 17.43 -49.73 -53.70
CA ALA A 146 18.31 -48.81 -53.00
C ALA A 146 19.69 -48.74 -53.64
N ASN A 147 20.30 -47.55 -53.68
CA ASN A 147 21.60 -47.32 -54.29
C ASN A 147 22.47 -46.36 -53.47
N ALA A 148 23.79 -46.41 -53.71
CA ALA A 148 24.80 -45.67 -52.94
C ALA A 148 24.69 -45.88 -51.41
N THR A 149 24.22 -47.05 -50.98
CA THR A 149 24.02 -47.39 -49.56
C THR A 149 25.28 -48.00 -48.97
N LEU A 150 25.64 -47.61 -47.74
CA LEU A 150 26.77 -48.16 -47.00
C LEU A 150 26.28 -48.83 -45.71
N ILE A 151 26.49 -50.14 -45.56
CA ILE A 151 26.07 -50.91 -44.39
C ILE A 151 27.27 -51.58 -43.72
N PHE A 152 27.41 -51.39 -42.40
CA PHE A 152 28.34 -52.12 -41.55
C PHE A 152 27.63 -52.74 -40.35
N GLY A 153 27.60 -54.07 -40.22
CA GLY A 153 27.10 -54.76 -39.03
C GLY A 153 26.18 -55.93 -39.33
N ALA A 154 25.10 -56.09 -38.56
CA ALA A 154 24.28 -57.32 -38.59
C ALA A 154 22.78 -57.06 -38.73
N GLY A 155 22.10 -57.75 -39.63
CA GLY A 155 20.63 -57.75 -39.69
C GLY A 155 19.99 -56.42 -40.10
N ASN A 156 20.73 -55.54 -40.77
CA ASN A 156 20.18 -54.26 -41.22
C ASN A 156 19.45 -54.40 -42.56
N ALA A 157 18.37 -53.66 -42.75
CA ALA A 157 17.61 -53.61 -43.99
C ALA A 157 17.48 -52.17 -44.49
N VAL A 158 17.77 -51.95 -45.78
CA VAL A 158 17.54 -50.66 -46.46
C VAL A 158 16.70 -50.89 -47.71
N THR A 159 15.48 -50.38 -47.73
CA THR A 159 14.52 -50.56 -48.82
C THR A 159 14.05 -49.23 -49.38
N ASN A 160 13.73 -49.16 -50.68
CA ASN A 160 13.17 -47.97 -51.33
C ASN A 160 13.95 -46.65 -51.15
N SER A 161 15.20 -46.73 -50.68
CA SER A 161 16.16 -45.62 -50.53
C SER A 161 16.92 -45.42 -51.83
N TYR A 162 16.18 -45.01 -52.86
CA TYR A 162 16.67 -44.87 -54.22
C TYR A 162 16.51 -43.43 -54.71
N ALA A 163 17.51 -42.97 -55.46
CA ALA A 163 17.37 -41.83 -56.37
C ALA A 163 18.17 -42.13 -57.64
N ASP A 164 17.75 -41.57 -58.78
CA ASP A 164 18.51 -41.74 -60.02
C ASP A 164 19.95 -41.22 -59.87
N VAL A 165 20.87 -41.79 -60.64
CA VAL A 165 22.27 -41.36 -60.69
C VAL A 165 22.42 -40.36 -61.83
N ASP A 166 22.79 -39.12 -61.50
CA ASP A 166 23.02 -38.05 -62.49
C ASP A 166 24.43 -38.19 -63.07
N LEU A 167 24.55 -39.01 -64.13
CA LEU A 167 25.82 -39.32 -64.79
C LEU A 167 25.78 -38.96 -66.28
N ASN A 168 26.59 -38.01 -66.72
CA ASN A 168 26.81 -37.77 -68.15
C ASN A 168 27.88 -38.73 -68.70
N LEU A 169 27.43 -39.88 -69.19
CA LEU A 169 28.28 -40.94 -69.77
C LEU A 169 29.15 -40.46 -70.95
N GLY A 170 28.75 -39.40 -71.67
CA GLY A 170 29.46 -38.90 -72.85
C GLY A 170 30.75 -38.13 -72.55
N ASN A 171 30.94 -37.67 -71.31
CA ASN A 171 32.08 -36.84 -70.90
C ASN A 171 33.11 -37.59 -70.03
N LEU A 172 32.98 -38.92 -69.89
CA LEU A 172 33.89 -39.72 -69.06
C LEU A 172 35.26 -39.90 -69.73
N ASP A 173 36.34 -39.50 -69.04
CA ASP A 173 37.71 -39.74 -69.48
C ASP A 173 38.18 -41.14 -69.06
N LEU A 174 37.92 -42.12 -69.92
CA LEU A 174 38.32 -43.51 -69.71
C LEU A 174 39.85 -43.74 -69.81
N SER A 175 40.63 -42.73 -70.23
CA SER A 175 42.09 -42.86 -70.38
C SER A 175 42.86 -42.61 -69.09
N SER A 176 42.23 -41.96 -68.10
CA SER A 176 42.83 -41.62 -66.82
C SER A 176 41.99 -42.14 -65.66
N PRO A 177 42.43 -43.18 -64.94
CA PRO A 177 41.70 -43.72 -63.79
C PRO A 177 41.37 -42.68 -62.71
N VAL A 178 42.24 -41.67 -62.55
CA VAL A 178 42.03 -40.57 -61.58
C VAL A 178 41.03 -39.54 -62.11
N ALA A 179 41.03 -39.23 -63.40
CA ALA A 179 40.04 -38.32 -63.97
C ALA A 179 38.65 -38.96 -63.97
N LEU A 180 38.57 -40.22 -64.40
CA LEU A 180 37.36 -41.03 -64.35
C LEU A 180 36.80 -41.11 -62.93
N SER A 181 37.63 -41.41 -61.92
CA SER A 181 37.16 -41.51 -60.53
C SER A 181 36.67 -40.17 -59.97
N ARG A 182 37.28 -39.04 -60.35
CA ARG A 182 36.78 -37.72 -59.97
C ARG A 182 35.46 -37.36 -60.66
N GLN A 183 35.29 -37.74 -61.93
CA GLN A 183 34.04 -37.51 -62.66
C GLN A 183 32.89 -38.38 -62.12
N LEU A 184 33.16 -39.65 -61.82
CA LEU A 184 32.21 -40.52 -61.11
C LEU A 184 31.91 -40.00 -59.70
N GLY A 185 32.93 -39.53 -58.96
CA GLY A 185 32.77 -38.95 -57.64
C GLY A 185 31.97 -37.64 -57.63
N ALA A 186 32.00 -36.85 -58.70
CA ALA A 186 31.20 -35.64 -58.81
C ALA A 186 29.68 -35.94 -58.89
N ALA A 187 29.30 -37.05 -59.52
CA ALA A 187 27.90 -37.49 -59.58
C ALA A 187 27.35 -37.94 -58.22
N VAL A 188 28.23 -38.39 -57.31
CA VAL A 188 27.84 -38.75 -55.93
C VAL A 188 27.39 -37.52 -55.14
N GLY A 189 27.70 -36.28 -55.55
CA GLY A 189 27.31 -35.10 -54.75
C GLY A 189 25.81 -34.79 -54.72
N THR A 190 25.03 -35.25 -55.70
CA THR A 190 23.64 -34.80 -55.93
C THR A 190 22.67 -35.92 -56.30
N SER A 191 23.11 -37.18 -56.31
CA SER A 191 22.36 -38.30 -56.88
C SER A 191 22.52 -39.60 -56.08
N GLY A 192 21.60 -40.55 -56.21
CA GLY A 192 21.55 -41.76 -55.40
C GLY A 192 20.94 -41.60 -54.00
N GLY A 193 20.62 -42.72 -53.34
CA GLY A 193 19.98 -42.76 -52.03
C GLY A 193 20.88 -42.33 -50.87
N GLN A 194 22.16 -42.70 -50.89
CA GLN A 194 23.18 -42.21 -49.94
C GLN A 194 22.82 -42.43 -48.45
N VAL A 195 22.44 -43.66 -48.11
CA VAL A 195 22.15 -44.03 -46.73
C VAL A 195 23.34 -44.72 -46.10
N LEU A 196 23.77 -44.24 -44.94
CA LEU A 196 24.75 -44.93 -44.08
C LEU A 196 24.01 -45.68 -42.96
N VAL A 197 24.28 -46.97 -42.81
CA VAL A 197 23.78 -47.79 -41.71
C VAL A 197 24.92 -48.49 -40.99
N ILE A 198 25.04 -48.31 -39.68
CA ILE A 198 26.05 -48.97 -38.85
C ILE A 198 25.39 -49.62 -37.63
N GLY A 199 25.69 -50.89 -37.35
CA GLY A 199 25.25 -51.59 -36.15
C GLY A 199 24.29 -52.74 -36.45
N GLY A 200 23.24 -52.90 -35.64
CA GLY A 200 22.43 -54.11 -35.60
C GLY A 200 20.93 -53.88 -35.82
N ALA A 201 20.28 -54.70 -36.64
CA ALA A 201 18.82 -54.72 -36.76
C ALA A 201 18.16 -53.36 -37.08
N ASN A 202 18.86 -52.46 -37.76
CA ASN A 202 18.27 -51.18 -38.18
C ASN A 202 17.43 -51.37 -39.46
N SER A 203 16.31 -50.67 -39.54
CA SER A 203 15.40 -50.68 -40.69
C SER A 203 15.33 -49.27 -41.28
N VAL A 204 15.63 -49.14 -42.56
CA VAL A 204 15.52 -47.87 -43.29
C VAL A 204 14.66 -48.10 -44.52
N ASP A 205 13.60 -47.30 -44.68
CA ASP A 205 12.69 -47.39 -45.81
C ASP A 205 12.36 -45.99 -46.36
N TYR A 206 12.38 -45.78 -47.68
CA TYR A 206 12.12 -44.46 -48.30
C TYR A 206 12.91 -43.30 -47.66
N ALA A 207 14.22 -43.46 -47.46
CA ALA A 207 15.06 -42.41 -46.88
C ALA A 207 16.27 -42.08 -47.77
N ARG A 208 16.76 -40.83 -47.72
CA ARG A 208 17.97 -40.42 -48.46
C ARG A 208 18.88 -39.53 -47.65
N PHE A 209 20.15 -39.42 -48.05
CA PHE A 209 21.15 -38.54 -47.44
C PHE A 209 21.21 -38.64 -45.91
N SER A 210 20.96 -39.84 -45.37
CA SER A 210 20.69 -40.06 -43.95
C SER A 210 21.69 -41.05 -43.37
N ALA A 211 21.94 -40.93 -42.08
CA ALA A 211 22.82 -41.85 -41.35
C ALA A 211 22.11 -42.42 -40.12
N VAL A 212 22.12 -43.75 -40.01
CA VAL A 212 21.52 -44.50 -38.92
C VAL A 212 22.60 -45.36 -38.28
N THR A 213 22.85 -45.17 -36.99
CA THR A 213 23.85 -45.94 -36.24
C THR A 213 23.31 -46.47 -34.92
N GLY A 214 23.75 -47.66 -34.52
CA GLY A 214 23.32 -48.33 -33.30
C GLY A 214 22.40 -49.53 -33.57
N VAL A 215 21.39 -49.75 -32.72
CA VAL A 215 20.61 -51.01 -32.73
C VAL A 215 19.10 -50.79 -32.78
N SER A 216 18.42 -51.50 -33.68
CA SER A 216 16.95 -51.47 -33.80
C SER A 216 16.36 -50.09 -34.05
N ASN A 217 17.08 -49.20 -34.73
CA ASN A 217 16.53 -47.92 -35.15
C ASN A 217 15.72 -48.10 -36.44
N THR A 218 14.68 -47.29 -36.58
CA THR A 218 13.79 -47.25 -37.74
C THR A 218 13.78 -45.84 -38.33
N LEU A 219 14.04 -45.73 -39.63
CA LEU A 219 13.90 -44.49 -40.39
C LEU A 219 13.04 -44.77 -41.61
N ASN A 220 11.78 -44.32 -41.57
CA ASN A 220 10.81 -44.57 -42.63
C ASN A 220 10.40 -43.25 -43.28
N GLY A 221 10.27 -43.23 -44.60
CA GLY A 221 9.48 -42.25 -45.33
C GLY A 221 8.26 -42.93 -45.96
N ALA A 222 7.75 -42.32 -47.01
CA ALA A 222 6.74 -42.89 -47.88
C ALA A 222 7.06 -42.60 -49.35
N ASP A 223 6.37 -43.30 -50.26
CA ASP A 223 6.43 -42.97 -51.68
C ASP A 223 5.97 -41.52 -51.91
N GLY A 224 6.78 -40.75 -52.65
CA GLY A 224 6.60 -39.30 -52.83
C GLY A 224 6.94 -38.43 -51.61
N ASN A 225 7.31 -39.00 -50.46
CA ASN A 225 7.66 -38.27 -49.24
C ASN A 225 8.81 -38.98 -48.50
N THR A 226 10.01 -38.92 -49.07
CA THR A 226 11.19 -39.56 -48.50
C THR A 226 11.66 -38.83 -47.23
N SER A 227 12.18 -39.58 -46.27
CA SER A 227 12.81 -38.99 -45.07
C SER A 227 14.27 -38.65 -45.34
N ASP A 228 14.59 -37.36 -45.51
CA ASP A 228 15.90 -36.92 -45.98
C ASP A 228 16.72 -36.21 -44.89
N TYR A 229 18.05 -36.29 -44.98
CA TYR A 229 18.99 -35.57 -44.11
C TYR A 229 18.86 -35.88 -42.61
N ASN A 230 18.45 -37.08 -42.25
CA ASN A 230 18.28 -37.48 -40.86
C ASN A 230 19.54 -38.11 -40.29
N PHE A 231 19.77 -37.88 -39.00
CA PHE A 231 20.84 -38.53 -38.25
C PHE A 231 20.26 -39.21 -37.01
N ILE A 232 20.40 -40.54 -36.92
CA ILE A 232 19.93 -41.33 -35.79
C ILE A 232 21.11 -42.07 -35.18
N THR A 233 21.27 -41.97 -33.86
CA THR A 233 22.20 -42.79 -33.09
C THR A 233 21.59 -43.30 -31.79
N GLY A 234 21.94 -44.53 -31.41
CA GLY A 234 21.49 -45.18 -30.18
C GLY A 234 20.58 -46.37 -30.47
N ALA A 235 19.48 -46.53 -29.75
CA ALA A 235 18.67 -47.74 -29.87
C ALA A 235 17.16 -47.53 -29.86
N LYS A 236 16.44 -48.26 -30.71
CA LYS A 236 14.96 -48.24 -30.76
C LYS A 236 14.36 -46.86 -31.05
N ASN A 237 15.09 -45.99 -31.73
CA ASN A 237 14.52 -44.72 -32.19
C ASN A 237 13.72 -44.96 -33.47
N THR A 238 12.61 -44.25 -33.62
CA THR A 238 11.70 -44.35 -34.77
C THR A 238 11.48 -42.97 -35.36
N LEU A 239 11.91 -42.76 -36.60
CA LEU A 239 11.63 -41.56 -37.37
C LEU A 239 10.73 -41.94 -38.54
N THR A 240 9.66 -41.18 -38.76
CA THR A 240 8.71 -41.42 -39.86
C THR A 240 8.32 -40.11 -40.53
N ASN A 241 8.49 -40.02 -41.85
CA ASN A 241 8.22 -38.81 -42.64
C ASN A 241 8.91 -37.57 -42.05
N THR A 242 10.22 -37.67 -41.80
CA THR A 242 10.98 -36.60 -41.16
C THR A 242 12.13 -36.11 -42.02
N ASP A 243 12.41 -34.81 -41.94
CA ASP A 243 13.54 -34.21 -42.64
C ASP A 243 14.47 -33.45 -41.70
N SER A 244 15.77 -33.49 -41.97
CA SER A 244 16.78 -32.73 -41.22
C SER A 244 16.69 -32.92 -39.70
N THR A 245 16.31 -34.12 -39.24
CA THR A 245 16.08 -34.42 -37.82
C THR A 245 17.23 -35.21 -37.24
N TYR A 246 17.68 -34.80 -36.04
CA TYR A 246 18.84 -35.35 -35.35
C TYR A 246 18.40 -35.98 -34.03
N VAL A 247 18.55 -37.30 -33.90
CA VAL A 247 18.13 -38.06 -32.72
C VAL A 247 19.28 -38.85 -32.12
N ILE A 248 19.53 -38.62 -30.84
CA ILE A 248 20.56 -39.28 -30.04
C ILE A 248 19.92 -39.85 -28.78
N GLY A 249 20.00 -41.16 -28.58
CA GLY A 249 19.54 -41.83 -27.36
C GLY A 249 18.65 -43.03 -27.67
N SER A 250 17.61 -43.26 -26.88
CA SER A 250 16.78 -44.46 -27.04
C SER A 250 15.27 -44.26 -26.92
N LYS A 251 14.52 -45.08 -27.66
CA LYS A 251 13.05 -45.07 -27.67
C LYS A 251 12.45 -43.69 -27.97
N ASN A 252 13.12 -42.89 -28.80
CA ASN A 252 12.55 -41.63 -29.26
C ASN A 252 11.74 -41.85 -30.53
N THR A 253 10.62 -41.16 -30.65
CA THR A 253 9.73 -41.19 -31.81
C THR A 253 9.60 -39.78 -32.37
N VAL A 254 9.89 -39.59 -33.66
CA VAL A 254 9.60 -38.33 -34.36
C VAL A 254 8.81 -38.66 -35.62
N SER A 255 7.61 -38.08 -35.74
CA SER A 255 6.71 -38.32 -36.87
C SER A 255 6.23 -37.02 -37.50
N ASP A 256 6.23 -36.97 -38.83
CA ASP A 256 5.73 -35.86 -39.66
C ASP A 256 6.35 -34.51 -39.28
N GLY A 257 7.66 -34.48 -39.00
CA GLY A 257 8.35 -33.33 -38.43
C GLY A 257 9.68 -33.03 -39.10
N SER A 258 10.13 -31.78 -39.01
CA SER A 258 11.36 -31.33 -39.66
C SER A 258 12.26 -30.53 -38.73
N SER A 259 13.57 -30.53 -38.98
CA SER A 259 14.54 -29.69 -38.26
C SER A 259 14.52 -29.85 -36.72
N ASN A 260 14.17 -31.04 -36.22
CA ASN A 260 14.13 -31.30 -34.79
C ASN A 260 15.47 -31.85 -34.28
N VAL A 261 15.84 -31.48 -33.05
CA VAL A 261 16.99 -32.03 -32.33
C VAL A 261 16.49 -32.70 -31.06
N VAL A 262 16.75 -34.00 -30.92
CA VAL A 262 16.35 -34.80 -29.76
C VAL A 262 17.56 -35.51 -29.19
N ILE A 263 17.92 -35.19 -27.95
CA ILE A 263 19.00 -35.82 -27.21
C ILE A 263 18.45 -36.29 -25.86
N GLY A 264 18.27 -37.60 -25.69
CA GLY A 264 17.67 -38.19 -24.51
C GLY A 264 16.89 -39.46 -24.84
N ASP A 265 16.04 -39.89 -23.92
CA ASP A 265 15.23 -41.10 -24.06
C ASP A 265 13.74 -40.84 -23.87
N ASN A 266 12.91 -41.71 -24.46
CA ASN A 266 11.44 -41.71 -24.34
C ASN A 266 10.78 -40.37 -24.77
N ARG A 267 11.33 -39.69 -25.78
CA ARG A 267 10.74 -38.47 -26.35
C ARG A 267 9.85 -38.80 -27.53
N LYS A 268 8.67 -38.18 -27.61
CA LYS A 268 7.80 -38.26 -28.78
C LYS A 268 7.53 -36.87 -29.35
N LEU A 269 7.76 -36.66 -30.64
CA LEU A 269 7.50 -35.40 -31.33
C LEU A 269 6.58 -35.70 -32.52
N THR A 270 5.42 -35.06 -32.57
CA THR A 270 4.39 -35.34 -33.57
C THR A 270 3.99 -34.07 -34.30
N SER A 271 4.19 -34.03 -35.62
CA SER A 271 3.82 -32.88 -36.46
C SER A 271 4.48 -31.57 -36.01
N THR A 272 5.76 -31.65 -35.61
CA THR A 272 6.50 -30.50 -35.06
C THR A 272 7.73 -30.14 -35.88
N THR A 273 8.09 -28.86 -35.86
CA THR A 273 9.28 -28.34 -36.55
C THR A 273 10.13 -27.47 -35.61
N GLY A 274 11.44 -27.50 -35.78
CA GLY A 274 12.36 -26.56 -35.12
C GLY A 274 12.57 -26.77 -33.62
N ASN A 275 12.18 -27.92 -33.08
CA ASN A 275 12.31 -28.17 -31.64
C ASN A 275 13.73 -28.54 -31.23
N VAL A 276 14.15 -28.06 -30.06
CA VAL A 276 15.36 -28.51 -29.36
C VAL A 276 14.95 -29.20 -28.07
N VAL A 277 15.16 -30.50 -27.99
CA VAL A 277 14.81 -31.33 -26.83
C VAL A 277 16.05 -32.04 -26.32
N ILE A 278 16.48 -31.65 -25.12
CA ILE A 278 17.65 -32.21 -24.44
C ILE A 278 17.24 -32.64 -23.04
N GLY A 279 17.11 -33.95 -22.85
CA GLY A 279 16.72 -34.58 -21.60
C GLY A 279 15.80 -35.78 -21.82
N SER A 280 16.01 -36.84 -21.04
CA SER A 280 15.16 -38.03 -21.05
C SER A 280 13.85 -37.80 -20.30
N ALA A 281 12.88 -38.67 -20.56
CA ALA A 281 11.67 -38.78 -19.75
C ALA A 281 11.55 -40.18 -19.13
N ASP A 282 10.90 -40.27 -17.97
CA ASP A 282 10.63 -41.55 -17.28
C ASP A 282 9.71 -42.44 -18.14
N ASP A 283 8.66 -41.83 -18.71
CA ASP A 283 7.69 -42.42 -19.63
C ASP A 283 7.73 -41.68 -20.99
N GLU A 284 7.09 -42.25 -22.02
CA GLU A 284 6.96 -41.58 -23.32
C GLU A 284 6.31 -40.19 -23.14
N MET A 285 7.05 -39.15 -23.48
CA MET A 285 6.61 -37.77 -23.27
C MET A 285 6.54 -37.03 -24.61
N GLU A 286 5.31 -36.66 -24.96
CA GLU A 286 4.98 -36.05 -26.25
C GLU A 286 5.09 -34.53 -26.23
N THR A 287 5.70 -33.98 -27.29
CA THR A 287 5.72 -32.54 -27.63
C THR A 287 4.99 -32.37 -28.96
N THR A 288 3.89 -31.60 -28.95
CA THR A 288 3.02 -31.35 -30.11
C THR A 288 3.09 -29.92 -30.61
N VAL A 289 4.03 -29.13 -30.10
CA VAL A 289 4.23 -27.72 -30.45
C VAL A 289 5.58 -27.55 -31.15
N SER A 290 5.65 -26.59 -32.07
CA SER A 290 6.88 -26.23 -32.80
C SER A 290 7.64 -25.11 -32.09
N ASP A 291 8.90 -24.92 -32.48
CA ASP A 291 9.79 -23.87 -31.97
C ASP A 291 10.00 -23.89 -30.45
N ALA A 292 9.82 -25.07 -29.83
CA ALA A 292 10.01 -25.27 -28.40
C ALA A 292 11.47 -25.58 -28.05
N THR A 293 11.92 -25.02 -26.94
CA THR A 293 13.22 -25.37 -26.32
C THR A 293 12.97 -26.07 -24.99
N ILE A 294 13.39 -27.33 -24.88
CA ILE A 294 13.20 -28.19 -23.71
C ILE A 294 14.58 -28.66 -23.25
N LEU A 295 14.96 -28.28 -22.04
CA LEU A 295 16.25 -28.65 -21.45
C LEU A 295 16.06 -29.18 -20.02
N GLY A 296 15.98 -30.50 -19.87
CA GLY A 296 15.89 -31.16 -18.57
C GLY A 296 15.10 -32.47 -18.58
N HIS A 297 15.38 -33.32 -17.58
CA HIS A 297 14.67 -34.58 -17.39
C HIS A 297 13.19 -34.35 -17.06
N ASN A 298 12.26 -35.01 -17.78
CA ASN A 298 10.81 -34.79 -17.68
C ASN A 298 10.34 -33.33 -17.92
N ALA A 299 11.14 -32.49 -18.58
CA ALA A 299 10.71 -31.15 -18.97
C ALA A 299 9.85 -31.20 -20.25
N ASN A 300 8.92 -30.25 -20.42
CA ASN A 300 8.14 -30.15 -21.65
C ASN A 300 7.63 -28.73 -21.94
N ALA A 301 7.30 -28.46 -23.20
CA ALA A 301 6.55 -27.27 -23.61
C ALA A 301 5.19 -27.69 -24.18
N THR A 302 4.13 -26.99 -23.79
CA THR A 302 2.76 -27.23 -24.25
C THR A 302 2.20 -26.09 -25.10
N VAL A 303 3.02 -25.06 -25.34
CA VAL A 303 2.72 -23.90 -26.19
C VAL A 303 3.89 -23.66 -27.14
N ALA A 304 3.62 -23.18 -28.36
CA ALA A 304 4.65 -22.81 -29.33
C ALA A 304 5.55 -21.69 -28.77
N ASP A 305 6.80 -21.64 -29.24
CA ASP A 305 7.86 -20.74 -28.74
C ASP A 305 8.17 -20.90 -27.23
N GLY A 306 7.64 -21.93 -26.57
CA GLY A 306 7.80 -22.16 -25.14
C GLY A 306 9.19 -22.68 -24.79
N VAL A 307 9.76 -22.20 -23.68
CA VAL A 307 11.09 -22.59 -23.21
C VAL A 307 11.00 -23.21 -21.82
N ALA A 308 11.23 -24.52 -21.69
CA ALA A 308 11.23 -25.23 -20.41
C ALA A 308 12.66 -25.57 -19.97
N LEU A 309 13.11 -24.97 -18.85
CA LEU A 309 14.48 -25.09 -18.34
C LEU A 309 14.51 -25.78 -16.97
N GLY A 310 15.23 -26.90 -16.87
CA GLY A 310 15.37 -27.71 -15.67
C GLY A 310 14.40 -28.89 -15.60
N SER A 311 14.74 -29.88 -14.76
CA SER A 311 13.94 -31.11 -14.65
C SER A 311 12.51 -30.82 -14.20
N LYS A 312 11.52 -31.47 -14.83
CA LYS A 312 10.08 -31.32 -14.55
C LYS A 312 9.50 -29.93 -14.81
N SER A 313 10.24 -29.02 -15.47
CA SER A 313 9.72 -27.71 -15.85
C SER A 313 8.73 -27.84 -17.00
N VAL A 314 7.64 -27.07 -16.96
CA VAL A 314 6.61 -27.06 -18.01
C VAL A 314 6.35 -25.63 -18.47
N ALA A 315 6.61 -25.34 -19.74
CA ALA A 315 6.25 -24.07 -20.37
C ALA A 315 4.82 -24.17 -20.94
N SER A 316 3.85 -23.57 -20.24
CA SER A 316 2.42 -23.68 -20.55
C SER A 316 1.69 -22.35 -20.79
N VAL A 317 2.39 -21.22 -20.65
CA VAL A 317 1.81 -19.89 -20.84
C VAL A 317 2.11 -19.40 -22.25
N ALA A 318 1.07 -19.26 -23.07
CA ALA A 318 1.17 -18.82 -24.46
C ALA A 318 1.50 -17.32 -24.59
N LYS A 319 1.77 -16.88 -25.83
CA LYS A 319 1.83 -15.46 -26.18
C LYS A 319 0.50 -14.74 -25.92
N GLY A 320 0.54 -13.43 -25.70
CA GLY A 320 -0.64 -12.57 -25.54
C GLY A 320 -1.19 -12.53 -24.12
N VAL A 321 -0.44 -13.01 -23.12
CA VAL A 321 -0.87 -13.01 -21.73
C VAL A 321 -0.46 -11.69 -21.07
N VAL A 322 -1.45 -10.99 -20.51
CA VAL A 322 -1.27 -9.71 -19.81
C VAL A 322 -0.76 -9.96 -18.38
N GLY A 323 0.22 -9.19 -17.95
CA GLY A 323 0.73 -9.20 -16.57
C GLY A 323 -0.31 -8.73 -15.54
N THR A 324 -0.14 -9.18 -14.29
CA THR A 324 -1.04 -8.82 -13.19
C THR A 324 -0.98 -7.32 -12.89
N VAL A 325 -2.15 -6.68 -12.80
CA VAL A 325 -2.30 -5.29 -12.36
C VAL A 325 -2.54 -5.26 -10.83
N PRO A 326 -1.71 -4.55 -10.04
CA PRO A 326 -1.92 -4.45 -8.59
C PRO A 326 -3.28 -3.85 -8.22
N THR A 327 -3.89 -4.36 -7.15
CA THR A 327 -5.19 -3.88 -6.64
C THR A 327 -5.16 -2.39 -6.32
N GLY A 328 -6.16 -1.64 -6.78
CA GLY A 328 -6.24 -0.18 -6.58
C GLY A 328 -5.52 0.66 -7.63
N THR A 329 -4.86 0.04 -8.61
CA THR A 329 -4.29 0.73 -9.77
C THR A 329 -5.12 0.50 -11.03
N THR A 330 -5.15 1.49 -11.93
CA THR A 330 -5.70 1.33 -13.28
C THR A 330 -4.56 1.46 -14.29
N VAL A 331 -4.45 0.46 -15.18
CA VAL A 331 -3.53 0.49 -16.32
C VAL A 331 -4.40 0.60 -17.56
N SER A 332 -4.09 1.57 -18.44
CA SER A 332 -4.88 1.83 -19.64
C SER A 332 -4.86 0.64 -20.59
N ASP A 333 -5.90 0.48 -21.41
CA ASP A 333 -5.93 -0.59 -22.41
C ASP A 333 -4.83 -0.41 -23.48
N THR A 334 -4.40 0.84 -23.71
CA THR A 334 -3.25 1.13 -24.58
C THR A 334 -1.96 0.59 -23.97
N ASP A 335 -1.73 0.79 -22.67
CA ASP A 335 -0.52 0.30 -22.00
C ASP A 335 -0.49 -1.23 -21.91
N LYS A 336 -1.66 -1.85 -21.65
CA LYS A 336 -1.77 -3.32 -21.66
C LYS A 336 -1.43 -3.92 -23.02
N ALA A 337 -1.67 -3.20 -24.12
CA ALA A 337 -1.32 -3.67 -25.46
C ALA A 337 0.19 -3.64 -25.76
N THR A 338 1.00 -3.01 -24.91
CA THR A 338 2.46 -2.91 -25.12
C THR A 338 3.19 -4.20 -24.71
N ALA A 339 4.36 -4.42 -25.31
CA ALA A 339 5.25 -5.55 -24.96
C ALA A 339 5.82 -5.48 -23.53
N THR A 340 5.63 -4.35 -22.83
CA THR A 340 5.97 -4.22 -21.41
C THR A 340 4.98 -4.97 -20.52
N TRP A 341 3.71 -5.07 -20.92
CA TRP A 341 2.65 -5.69 -20.12
C TRP A 341 2.17 -7.02 -20.70
N THR A 342 2.24 -7.22 -22.02
CA THR A 342 1.72 -8.42 -22.68
C THR A 342 2.81 -9.19 -23.39
N SER A 343 2.90 -10.51 -23.13
CA SER A 343 3.90 -11.38 -23.75
C SER A 343 3.73 -11.47 -25.27
N THR A 344 4.84 -11.47 -26.01
CA THR A 344 4.82 -11.61 -27.47
C THR A 344 5.13 -13.04 -27.95
N LEU A 345 5.71 -13.87 -27.07
CA LEU A 345 6.10 -15.27 -27.31
C LEU A 345 5.66 -16.16 -26.14
N GLY A 346 5.81 -17.48 -26.31
CA GLY A 346 5.63 -18.45 -25.23
C GLY A 346 6.57 -18.19 -24.05
N ALA A 347 6.11 -18.52 -22.84
CA ALA A 347 6.88 -18.22 -21.63
C ALA A 347 8.14 -19.09 -21.47
N ILE A 348 9.14 -18.50 -20.82
CA ILE A 348 10.26 -19.26 -20.22
C ILE A 348 9.81 -19.76 -18.86
N SER A 349 9.73 -21.08 -18.69
CA SER A 349 9.39 -21.73 -17.43
C SER A 349 10.59 -22.44 -16.82
N VAL A 350 10.85 -22.14 -15.54
CA VAL A 350 11.86 -22.80 -14.72
C VAL A 350 11.25 -23.77 -13.69
N GLY A 351 9.96 -24.09 -13.83
CA GLY A 351 9.23 -24.95 -12.89
C GLY A 351 7.87 -25.40 -13.42
N ASP A 352 7.00 -25.86 -12.53
CA ASP A 352 5.61 -26.26 -12.80
C ASP A 352 4.76 -25.90 -11.57
N THR A 353 4.12 -24.74 -11.61
CA THR A 353 3.32 -24.22 -10.49
C THR A 353 2.08 -25.07 -10.22
N SER A 354 1.55 -25.77 -11.24
CA SER A 354 0.44 -26.72 -11.06
C SER A 354 0.81 -27.91 -10.16
N LYS A 355 2.11 -28.16 -10.01
CA LYS A 355 2.68 -29.21 -9.15
C LYS A 355 3.55 -28.64 -8.01
N ASN A 356 3.45 -27.34 -7.71
CA ASN A 356 4.26 -26.65 -6.71
C ASN A 356 5.78 -26.81 -6.90
N LEU A 357 6.26 -26.92 -8.15
CA LEU A 357 7.68 -27.01 -8.47
C LEU A 357 8.19 -25.63 -8.87
N THR A 358 9.06 -25.03 -8.06
CA THR A 358 9.62 -23.70 -8.30
C THR A 358 11.14 -23.70 -8.19
N ARG A 359 11.78 -22.70 -8.79
CA ARG A 359 13.22 -22.47 -8.72
C ARG A 359 13.51 -20.99 -8.50
N GLN A 360 14.57 -20.71 -7.74
CA GLN A 360 15.14 -19.37 -7.70
C GLN A 360 15.95 -19.11 -8.98
N ILE A 361 15.91 -17.87 -9.46
CA ILE A 361 16.83 -17.37 -10.50
C ILE A 361 17.84 -16.47 -9.76
N THR A 362 19.10 -16.92 -9.69
CA THR A 362 20.15 -16.24 -8.91
C THR A 362 21.14 -15.53 -9.83
N GLY A 363 21.88 -14.54 -9.30
CA GLY A 363 22.81 -13.72 -10.09
C GLY A 363 22.13 -12.66 -10.98
N VAL A 364 20.88 -12.30 -10.68
CA VAL A 364 20.11 -11.29 -11.43
C VAL A 364 20.56 -9.88 -11.04
N ALA A 365 21.20 -9.17 -11.97
CA ALA A 365 21.54 -7.76 -11.81
C ALA A 365 20.28 -6.89 -11.71
N ALA A 366 20.40 -5.69 -11.14
CA ALA A 366 19.26 -4.79 -11.01
C ALA A 366 18.73 -4.37 -12.40
N GLY A 367 17.43 -4.49 -12.61
CA GLY A 367 16.78 -4.10 -13.86
C GLY A 367 16.91 -2.59 -14.12
N THR A 368 17.12 -2.22 -15.38
CA THR A 368 17.31 -0.83 -15.82
C THR A 368 16.14 -0.35 -16.69
N GLN A 369 15.60 -1.22 -17.54
CA GLN A 369 14.45 -0.96 -18.40
C GLN A 369 13.18 -1.60 -17.84
N ALA A 370 12.00 -1.21 -18.35
CA ALA A 370 10.71 -1.69 -17.85
C ALA A 370 10.45 -3.20 -18.08
N THR A 371 11.17 -3.81 -19.01
CA THR A 371 11.09 -5.25 -19.34
C THR A 371 12.15 -6.09 -18.62
N ASP A 372 13.01 -5.47 -17.81
CA ASP A 372 14.05 -6.20 -17.08
C ASP A 372 13.47 -6.85 -15.82
N ALA A 373 14.00 -8.01 -15.44
CA ALA A 373 13.62 -8.65 -14.19
C ALA A 373 14.06 -7.81 -12.98
N VAL A 374 13.17 -7.68 -12.00
CA VAL A 374 13.46 -6.99 -10.73
C VAL A 374 14.14 -7.97 -9.76
N ASN A 375 15.22 -7.55 -9.11
CA ASN A 375 15.87 -8.34 -8.07
C ASN A 375 15.43 -7.94 -6.65
N VAL A 376 15.80 -8.76 -5.65
CA VAL A 376 15.42 -8.54 -4.24
C VAL A 376 15.96 -7.22 -3.68
N ALA A 377 17.10 -6.72 -4.17
CA ALA A 377 17.66 -5.45 -3.70
C ALA A 377 16.80 -4.24 -4.10
N GLN A 378 16.27 -4.23 -5.33
CA GLN A 378 15.33 -3.21 -5.78
C GLN A 378 14.03 -3.23 -4.96
N LEU A 379 13.50 -4.42 -4.66
CA LEU A 379 12.31 -4.56 -3.81
C LEU A 379 12.57 -4.09 -2.36
N ASN A 380 13.71 -4.44 -1.78
CA ASN A 380 14.09 -3.99 -0.44
C ASN A 380 14.27 -2.46 -0.38
N ALA A 381 14.78 -1.83 -1.44
CA ALA A 381 14.87 -0.37 -1.50
C ALA A 381 13.48 0.30 -1.47
N VAL A 382 12.45 -0.34 -2.05
CA VAL A 382 11.05 0.10 -1.90
C VAL A 382 10.57 -0.10 -0.47
N ASN A 383 10.85 -1.25 0.16
CA ASN A 383 10.49 -1.50 1.57
C ASN A 383 11.06 -0.42 2.50
N THR A 384 12.34 -0.07 2.32
CA THR A 384 12.96 1.02 3.09
C THR A 384 12.29 2.37 2.86
N LYS A 385 11.81 2.69 1.65
CA LYS A 385 11.03 3.92 1.42
C LYS A 385 9.69 3.89 2.12
N VAL A 386 9.02 2.74 2.18
CA VAL A 386 7.75 2.57 2.92
C VAL A 386 8.01 2.76 4.42
N ASP A 387 9.05 2.11 4.95
CA ASP A 387 9.42 2.23 6.37
C ASP A 387 9.84 3.65 6.75
N ASN A 388 10.61 4.33 5.88
CA ASN A 388 11.05 5.71 6.11
C ASN A 388 9.92 6.75 6.01
N ASN A 389 8.79 6.39 5.39
CA ASN A 389 7.59 7.23 5.34
C ASN A 389 6.63 6.91 6.51
N ALA A 390 7.09 6.21 7.55
CA ALA A 390 6.35 6.10 8.79
C ALA A 390 6.07 7.49 9.37
N ILE A 391 4.83 7.73 9.77
CA ILE A 391 4.45 8.97 10.45
C ILE A 391 5.05 8.92 11.86
N HIS A 392 6.13 9.67 12.11
CA HIS A 392 6.71 9.80 13.44
C HIS A 392 5.88 10.75 14.31
N PHE A 393 5.83 10.46 15.63
CA PHE A 393 5.17 11.29 16.66
C PHE A 393 3.63 11.40 16.57
N PHE A 394 2.98 10.59 15.73
CA PHE A 394 1.52 10.47 15.68
C PHE A 394 1.09 9.04 16.04
N SER A 395 0.24 8.89 17.06
CA SER A 395 -0.26 7.58 17.50
C SER A 395 -1.68 7.72 18.02
N VAL A 396 -2.59 6.93 17.46
CA VAL A 396 -4.00 6.83 17.88
C VAL A 396 -4.30 5.36 18.12
N ARG A 397 -4.74 5.01 19.33
CA ARG A 397 -5.14 3.64 19.68
C ARG A 397 -6.62 3.61 20.03
N GLY A 398 -7.39 2.90 19.21
CA GLY A 398 -8.82 2.63 19.44
C GLY A 398 -9.16 1.16 19.21
N LEU A 399 -10.42 0.82 19.45
CA LEU A 399 -11.00 -0.48 19.11
C LEU A 399 -11.55 -0.41 17.67
N SER A 400 -11.53 -1.54 16.94
CA SER A 400 -12.07 -1.61 15.58
C SER A 400 -13.59 -1.39 15.49
N SER A 401 -14.30 -1.45 16.62
CA SER A 401 -15.73 -1.18 16.73
C SER A 401 -16.08 0.28 17.00
N GLN A 402 -15.08 1.14 17.27
CA GLN A 402 -15.32 2.54 17.58
C GLN A 402 -15.44 3.38 16.30
N ASP A 403 -16.23 4.45 16.38
CA ASP A 403 -16.35 5.44 15.32
C ASP A 403 -14.99 6.11 15.03
N ASN A 404 -14.85 6.66 13.81
CA ASN A 404 -13.61 7.22 13.27
C ASN A 404 -12.42 6.24 13.11
N TYR A 405 -12.62 4.91 13.24
CA TYR A 405 -11.58 3.92 12.98
C TYR A 405 -11.00 4.00 11.55
N SER A 406 -11.84 4.38 10.58
CA SER A 406 -11.45 4.55 9.17
C SER A 406 -11.04 5.99 8.82
N ASN A 407 -10.77 6.85 9.83
CA ASN A 407 -10.44 8.27 9.65
C ASN A 407 -11.47 9.06 8.82
N SER A 408 -12.77 8.78 9.01
CA SER A 408 -13.87 9.30 8.19
C SER A 408 -14.78 10.30 8.92
N ALA A 409 -14.49 10.65 10.18
CA ALA A 409 -15.39 11.47 11.01
C ALA A 409 -15.14 12.99 10.93
N ALA A 410 -14.12 13.44 10.17
CA ALA A 410 -13.92 14.83 9.77
C ALA A 410 -14.83 15.15 8.57
N THR A 411 -16.10 15.42 8.85
CA THR A 411 -17.15 15.63 7.83
C THR A 411 -17.40 17.10 7.50
N GLY A 412 -17.00 18.02 8.37
CA GLY A 412 -17.05 19.46 8.08
C GLY A 412 -15.98 19.85 7.06
N GLU A 413 -16.27 20.81 6.18
CA GLU A 413 -15.27 21.33 5.25
C GLU A 413 -14.09 21.95 6.05
N LYS A 414 -12.84 21.68 5.64
CA LYS A 414 -11.61 22.13 6.34
C LYS A 414 -11.52 21.69 7.82
N SER A 415 -12.13 20.57 8.20
CA SER A 415 -12.14 20.08 9.59
C SER A 415 -11.04 19.08 9.94
N ILE A 416 -10.74 18.95 11.25
CA ILE A 416 -9.81 17.97 11.83
C ILE A 416 -10.55 17.11 12.87
N ALA A 417 -10.47 15.79 12.77
CA ALA A 417 -10.98 14.84 13.76
C ALA A 417 -9.93 13.77 14.09
N ILE A 418 -9.30 13.85 15.27
CA ILE A 418 -8.22 12.96 15.70
C ILE A 418 -8.63 12.23 16.99
N GLY A 419 -8.72 10.90 16.90
CA GLY A 419 -8.92 9.99 18.03
C GLY A 419 -10.20 9.15 17.96
N ALA A 420 -10.33 8.17 18.85
CA ALA A 420 -11.43 7.20 18.83
C ALA A 420 -12.78 7.85 19.17
N SER A 421 -13.84 7.49 18.43
CA SER A 421 -15.18 8.07 18.59
C SER A 421 -15.27 9.60 18.45
N THR A 422 -14.21 10.27 17.96
CA THR A 422 -14.23 11.73 17.74
C THR A 422 -14.91 12.07 16.42
N ARG A 423 -15.62 13.20 16.38
CA ARG A 423 -16.35 13.68 15.21
C ARG A 423 -16.22 15.19 15.06
N THR A 424 -16.01 15.65 13.83
CA THR A 424 -16.04 17.08 13.50
C THR A 424 -16.95 17.31 12.31
N GLN A 425 -18.09 17.95 12.57
CA GLN A 425 -19.11 18.27 11.56
C GLN A 425 -19.11 19.76 11.20
N GLY A 426 -18.65 20.62 12.12
CA GLY A 426 -18.55 22.05 11.90
C GLY A 426 -17.48 22.40 10.85
N HIS A 427 -17.77 23.37 9.99
CA HIS A 427 -16.78 23.92 9.05
C HIS A 427 -15.61 24.56 9.82
N ILE A 428 -14.36 24.30 9.41
CA ILE A 428 -13.12 24.76 10.09
C ILE A 428 -13.01 24.23 11.55
N GLY A 429 -13.80 23.22 11.93
CA GLY A 429 -13.76 22.67 13.29
C GLY A 429 -12.52 21.82 13.57
N THR A 430 -12.11 21.74 14.84
CA THR A 430 -11.03 20.87 15.31
C THR A 430 -11.47 20.05 16.51
N ALA A 431 -11.39 18.72 16.42
CA ALA A 431 -11.61 17.80 17.54
C ALA A 431 -10.40 16.88 17.77
N LEU A 432 -9.91 16.81 19.02
CA LEU A 432 -8.77 15.96 19.42
C LEU A 432 -9.04 15.23 20.74
N GLY A 433 -8.94 13.91 20.76
CA GLY A 433 -9.04 13.10 21.99
C GLY A 433 -9.95 11.87 21.84
N SER A 434 -10.95 11.68 22.70
CA SER A 434 -11.87 10.54 22.61
C SER A 434 -13.32 10.97 22.82
N ASP A 435 -14.25 10.44 22.04
CA ASP A 435 -15.70 10.71 22.21
C ASP A 435 -16.10 12.19 22.09
N ASN A 436 -15.27 13.01 21.42
CA ASN A 436 -15.51 14.43 21.24
C ASN A 436 -16.40 14.71 20.02
N THR A 437 -17.24 15.75 20.09
CA THR A 437 -18.10 16.18 18.98
C THR A 437 -17.99 17.69 18.74
N ALA A 438 -17.37 18.09 17.62
CA ALA A 438 -17.27 19.49 17.20
C ALA A 438 -18.26 19.79 16.07
N ASN A 439 -19.48 20.21 16.40
CA ASN A 439 -20.52 20.53 15.39
C ASN A 439 -20.61 22.02 15.07
N ALA A 440 -20.20 22.88 16.00
CA ALA A 440 -20.18 24.32 15.84
C ALA A 440 -19.12 24.81 14.82
N TRP A 441 -19.41 25.91 14.13
CA TRP A 441 -18.52 26.50 13.15
C TRP A 441 -17.24 27.06 13.80
N GLY A 442 -16.06 26.72 13.29
CA GLY A 442 -14.78 27.14 13.86
C GLY A 442 -14.50 26.67 15.30
N SER A 443 -15.27 25.72 15.83
CA SER A 443 -15.12 25.26 17.21
C SER A 443 -13.90 24.37 17.42
N THR A 444 -13.30 24.49 18.61
CA THR A 444 -12.16 23.67 19.05
C THR A 444 -12.54 22.84 20.26
N VAL A 445 -12.49 21.51 20.11
CA VAL A 445 -12.89 20.54 21.14
C VAL A 445 -11.72 19.60 21.45
N ILE A 446 -11.18 19.66 22.66
CA ILE A 446 -10.04 18.82 23.07
C ILE A 446 -10.35 18.10 24.38
N GLY A 447 -10.10 16.79 24.44
CA GLY A 447 -10.21 15.98 25.66
C GLY A 447 -11.10 14.74 25.51
N ASN A 448 -12.01 14.48 26.45
CA ASN A 448 -12.87 13.29 26.41
C ASN A 448 -14.35 13.60 26.59
N GLY A 449 -15.21 13.15 25.67
CA GLY A 449 -16.66 13.36 25.78
C GLY A 449 -17.09 14.82 25.70
N SER A 450 -16.21 15.74 25.28
CA SER A 450 -16.54 17.15 25.14
C SER A 450 -17.30 17.39 23.84
N GLY A 451 -18.26 18.31 23.85
CA GLY A 451 -19.13 18.54 22.71
C GLY A 451 -19.55 19.99 22.57
N THR A 452 -19.46 20.50 21.35
CA THR A 452 -20.32 21.60 20.90
C THR A 452 -21.51 20.95 20.21
N THR A 453 -22.64 20.91 20.90
CA THR A 453 -23.80 20.12 20.47
C THR A 453 -24.79 20.99 19.70
N TYR A 454 -25.25 20.45 18.58
CA TYR A 454 -26.36 20.97 17.80
C TYR A 454 -27.61 20.11 18.07
N LEU A 455 -28.52 20.60 18.92
CA LEU A 455 -29.79 19.94 19.20
C LEU A 455 -30.86 20.38 18.18
N LEU A 456 -31.02 19.63 17.09
CA LEU A 456 -32.29 19.64 16.36
C LEU A 456 -33.16 18.45 16.80
N PRO A 457 -34.47 18.66 17.00
CA PRO A 457 -35.42 17.59 16.76
C PRO A 457 -35.37 17.25 15.26
N ASN A 458 -34.94 16.03 14.94
CA ASN A 458 -34.92 15.39 13.62
C ASN A 458 -35.67 16.13 12.49
N SER A 459 -34.96 16.55 11.43
CA SER A 459 -35.38 16.59 9.99
C SER A 459 -35.16 17.85 9.13
N MET A 460 -34.30 18.81 9.48
CA MET A 460 -33.92 19.88 8.51
C MET A 460 -32.41 20.08 8.48
N TYR A 461 -31.74 19.30 7.64
CA TYR A 461 -30.35 19.51 7.25
C TYR A 461 -30.37 20.49 6.07
N ASP A 462 -30.21 21.79 6.35
CA ASP A 462 -29.77 22.71 5.31
C ASP A 462 -28.39 23.24 5.76
N PRO A 463 -27.29 22.61 5.30
CA PRO A 463 -25.97 23.16 5.52
C PRO A 463 -25.94 24.55 4.90
N ILE A 464 -25.17 25.47 5.50
CA ILE A 464 -24.90 26.79 4.93
C ILE A 464 -24.57 26.59 3.45
N PRO A 465 -25.39 27.07 2.49
CA PRO A 465 -25.13 26.82 1.08
C PRO A 465 -23.84 27.54 0.70
N PHE A 466 -22.75 26.81 0.53
CA PHE A 466 -21.54 27.39 -0.04
C PHE A 466 -21.75 27.57 -1.54
N VAL A 467 -21.70 28.84 -1.93
CA VAL A 467 -21.52 29.25 -3.32
C VAL A 467 -20.16 28.70 -3.77
N ASP A 468 -20.20 27.80 -4.75
CA ASP A 468 -19.03 27.18 -5.35
C ASP A 468 -18.12 28.26 -5.97
N GLY A 469 -16.87 28.32 -5.48
CA GLY A 469 -15.74 28.92 -6.17
C GLY A 469 -15.67 30.46 -6.21
N GLN A 470 -15.02 31.07 -5.22
CA GLN A 470 -13.96 32.07 -5.42
C GLN A 470 -13.15 32.22 -4.12
N GLU A 471 -11.88 32.57 -4.29
CA GLU A 471 -10.86 32.65 -3.25
C GLU A 471 -11.23 33.56 -2.05
N SER A 472 -10.84 33.08 -0.86
CA SER A 472 -10.40 33.90 0.27
C SER A 472 -11.35 35.01 0.77
N GLY A 473 -12.51 34.63 1.30
CA GLY A 473 -13.31 35.54 2.11
C GLY A 473 -14.64 34.92 2.51
N PHE A 474 -14.76 34.42 3.74
CA PHE A 474 -16.06 34.05 4.29
C PHE A 474 -16.84 35.34 4.58
N SER A 475 -17.71 35.74 3.66
CA SER A 475 -18.61 36.88 3.86
C SER A 475 -20.04 36.38 3.96
N TYR A 476 -20.44 35.96 5.16
CA TYR A 476 -21.85 35.80 5.52
C TYR A 476 -22.36 37.15 6.02
N THR A 477 -23.34 37.74 5.34
CA THR A 477 -24.00 38.99 5.77
C THR A 477 -25.30 38.61 6.46
N PHE A 478 -25.46 39.02 7.72
CA PHE A 478 -26.67 38.74 8.46
C PHE A 478 -27.79 39.70 8.07
N LYS A 479 -28.99 39.17 7.87
CA LYS A 479 -30.19 39.96 7.57
C LYS A 479 -30.82 40.52 8.84
N ARG A 480 -31.20 41.80 8.78
CA ARG A 480 -32.03 42.50 9.77
C ARG A 480 -33.43 42.79 9.21
N ASP A 481 -34.45 42.84 10.07
CA ASP A 481 -35.78 43.37 9.75
C ASP A 481 -35.76 44.91 9.64
N ASP A 482 -36.90 45.50 9.27
CA ASP A 482 -37.08 46.96 9.15
C ASP A 482 -36.89 47.72 10.48
N ASN A 483 -36.94 47.01 11.62
CA ASN A 483 -36.69 47.58 12.95
C ASN A 483 -35.23 47.40 13.39
N GLY A 484 -34.38 46.83 12.54
CA GLY A 484 -32.97 46.59 12.81
C GLY A 484 -32.70 45.29 13.57
N ASN A 485 -33.69 44.43 13.82
CA ASN A 485 -33.47 43.16 14.54
C ASN A 485 -32.97 42.07 13.60
N PHE A 486 -32.08 41.18 14.03
CA PHE A 486 -31.69 40.06 13.16
C PHE A 486 -32.85 39.10 12.90
N ILE A 487 -32.98 38.69 11.64
CA ILE A 487 -33.96 37.70 11.18
C ILE A 487 -33.31 36.45 10.59
N ASP A 488 -31.98 36.46 10.40
CA ASP A 488 -31.24 35.29 9.94
C ASP A 488 -31.09 34.26 11.08
N THR A 489 -31.80 33.15 10.96
CA THR A 489 -31.75 32.03 11.91
C THR A 489 -30.61 31.03 11.63
N GLY A 490 -29.70 31.39 10.72
CA GLY A 490 -28.79 30.44 10.04
C GLY A 490 -27.46 30.17 10.75
N LEU A 491 -26.98 31.09 11.61
CA LEU A 491 -25.70 30.91 12.28
C LEU A 491 -25.90 30.48 13.74
N LYS A 492 -25.57 29.23 14.04
CA LYS A 492 -25.75 28.61 15.36
C LYS A 492 -24.42 28.00 15.81
N GLY A 493 -23.93 28.39 16.99
CA GLY A 493 -22.73 27.86 17.63
C GLY A 493 -21.44 28.15 16.86
N GLY A 494 -20.79 29.29 17.10
CA GLY A 494 -19.53 29.65 16.43
C GLY A 494 -18.38 29.86 17.42
N TYR A 495 -17.17 29.40 17.07
CA TYR A 495 -15.90 29.75 17.74
C TYR A 495 -15.82 29.43 19.24
N SER A 496 -16.56 28.42 19.69
CA SER A 496 -16.45 27.94 21.07
C SER A 496 -15.24 27.03 21.25
N THR A 497 -14.59 27.14 22.41
CA THR A 497 -13.46 26.31 22.82
C THR A 497 -13.83 25.49 24.04
N THR A 498 -13.79 24.16 23.92
CA THR A 498 -13.99 23.24 25.05
C THR A 498 -12.74 22.43 25.28
N LEU A 499 -12.17 22.51 26.48
CA LEU A 499 -10.95 21.80 26.87
C LEU A 499 -11.22 20.94 28.12
N GLY A 500 -11.01 19.64 28.03
CA GLY A 500 -11.14 18.71 29.16
C GLY A 500 -12.22 17.65 28.94
N ALA A 501 -12.97 17.31 29.99
CA ALA A 501 -13.87 16.16 29.98
C ALA A 501 -15.35 16.58 30.04
N SER A 502 -16.21 16.00 29.20
CA SER A 502 -17.67 16.17 29.29
C SER A 502 -18.17 17.62 29.28
N ASN A 503 -17.41 18.56 28.71
CA ASN A 503 -17.88 19.94 28.57
C ASN A 503 -18.91 20.02 27.45
N THR A 504 -20.01 20.71 27.68
CA THR A 504 -21.10 20.82 26.73
C THR A 504 -21.41 22.28 26.43
N VAL A 505 -21.30 22.66 25.16
CA VAL A 505 -21.91 23.90 24.65
C VAL A 505 -23.18 23.51 23.93
N MET A 506 -24.33 23.75 24.57
CA MET A 506 -25.64 23.56 23.97
C MET A 506 -26.06 24.86 23.28
N THR A 507 -26.73 24.68 22.14
CA THR A 507 -27.47 25.76 21.50
C THR A 507 -28.93 25.32 21.39
N SER A 508 -29.85 26.14 21.89
CA SER A 508 -31.29 25.85 21.87
C SER A 508 -32.02 26.76 20.87
N TRP A 509 -33.16 26.32 20.35
CA TRP A 509 -34.05 27.19 19.57
C TRP A 509 -34.82 28.11 20.53
N LEU A 510 -34.22 29.21 20.98
CA LEU A 510 -35.01 30.30 21.56
C LEU A 510 -35.78 31.02 20.44
N LYS A 511 -37.10 31.16 20.61
CA LYS A 511 -38.02 31.59 19.56
C LYS A 511 -37.65 32.97 18.96
N SER A 512 -37.48 32.98 17.64
CA SER A 512 -37.70 34.08 16.67
C SER A 512 -36.94 35.43 16.77
N VAL A 513 -36.07 35.70 17.75
CA VAL A 513 -35.41 37.04 17.84
C VAL A 513 -33.96 37.06 18.39
N ALA A 514 -33.30 35.92 18.67
CA ALA A 514 -31.95 35.91 19.23
C ALA A 514 -30.88 35.63 18.13
N PRO A 515 -29.89 36.50 17.88
CA PRO A 515 -29.13 36.40 16.63
C PRO A 515 -27.91 35.48 16.64
N LEU A 516 -27.39 35.09 17.81
CA LEU A 516 -26.30 34.13 17.94
C LEU A 516 -26.48 33.35 19.25
N ASP A 517 -26.26 32.05 19.22
CA ASP A 517 -26.26 31.19 20.41
C ASP A 517 -25.02 30.28 20.38
N GLY A 518 -24.40 30.04 21.53
CA GLY A 518 -23.17 29.26 21.69
C GLY A 518 -21.93 29.91 21.06
N PHE A 519 -21.91 31.24 20.94
CA PHE A 519 -20.84 31.97 20.29
C PHE A 519 -19.76 32.42 21.29
N GLY A 520 -18.49 32.09 21.01
CA GLY A 520 -17.34 32.60 21.76
C GLY A 520 -17.23 32.08 23.20
N ASN A 521 -17.85 30.93 23.51
CA ASN A 521 -17.78 30.35 24.85
C ASN A 521 -16.45 29.61 25.04
N THR A 522 -15.84 29.78 26.21
CA THR A 522 -14.64 29.05 26.61
C THR A 522 -14.95 28.22 27.84
N LEU A 523 -14.95 26.90 27.69
CA LEU A 523 -15.16 25.94 28.78
C LEU A 523 -13.87 25.16 29.01
N VAL A 524 -13.30 25.26 30.20
CA VAL A 524 -12.09 24.56 30.60
C VAL A 524 -12.34 23.76 31.87
N GLY A 525 -12.07 22.46 31.82
CA GLY A 525 -12.22 21.54 32.96
C GLY A 525 -13.20 20.41 32.66
N GLY A 526 -14.08 20.10 33.61
CA GLY A 526 -14.93 18.90 33.57
C GLY A 526 -16.42 19.22 33.71
N PHE A 527 -17.29 18.60 32.90
CA PHE A 527 -18.75 18.67 33.10
C PHE A 527 -19.34 20.08 33.14
N ASN A 528 -18.66 21.06 32.52
CA ASN A 528 -19.21 22.40 32.44
C ASN A 528 -20.25 22.45 31.33
N GLU A 529 -21.30 23.22 31.56
CA GLU A 529 -22.42 23.31 30.63
C GLU A 529 -22.73 24.77 30.33
N THR A 530 -22.99 25.04 29.05
CA THR A 530 -23.61 26.28 28.62
C THR A 530 -24.85 25.97 27.83
N ASP A 531 -25.91 26.74 28.05
CA ASP A 531 -27.15 26.67 27.30
C ASP A 531 -27.70 28.08 27.09
N ASN A 532 -27.92 28.50 25.85
CA ASN A 532 -28.28 29.90 25.54
C ASN A 532 -27.29 30.90 26.14
N ALA A 533 -26.00 30.74 25.87
CA ALA A 533 -24.97 31.61 26.44
C ALA A 533 -23.94 31.99 25.38
N ASN A 534 -23.46 33.24 25.44
CA ASN A 534 -22.47 33.78 24.50
C ASN A 534 -21.39 34.56 25.24
N GLY A 535 -20.14 34.42 24.81
CA GLY A 535 -19.01 35.15 25.40
C GLY A 535 -18.70 34.78 26.84
N VAL A 536 -19.13 33.59 27.28
CA VAL A 536 -18.95 33.16 28.68
C VAL A 536 -17.64 32.39 28.86
N PHE A 537 -17.09 32.50 30.07
CA PHE A 537 -15.84 31.85 30.44
C PHE A 537 -16.06 30.97 31.66
N ILE A 538 -15.92 29.66 31.47
CA ILE A 538 -16.04 28.68 32.54
C ILE A 538 -14.69 28.00 32.76
N PHE A 539 -14.22 28.04 34.01
CA PHE A 539 -13.02 27.32 34.44
C PHE A 539 -13.32 26.49 35.69
N GLY A 540 -13.36 25.16 35.56
CA GLY A 540 -13.52 24.25 36.69
C GLY A 540 -14.42 23.06 36.41
N TRP A 541 -15.25 22.68 37.39
CA TRP A 541 -16.02 21.44 37.35
C TRP A 541 -17.51 21.67 37.61
N GLN A 542 -18.40 21.11 36.79
CA GLN A 542 -19.86 21.19 36.99
C GLN A 542 -20.41 22.61 37.12
N ASN A 543 -19.80 23.60 36.47
CA ASN A 543 -20.39 24.93 36.42
C ASN A 543 -21.38 25.00 35.25
N GLU A 544 -22.44 25.75 35.44
CA GLU A 544 -23.54 25.86 34.51
C GLU A 544 -23.84 27.33 34.25
N ILE A 545 -23.74 27.77 33.00
CA ILE A 545 -24.15 29.12 32.60
C ILE A 545 -25.27 29.02 31.57
N LYS A 546 -26.42 29.56 31.94
CA LYS A 546 -27.66 29.54 31.17
C LYS A 546 -28.15 30.94 30.87
N ASN A 547 -28.82 31.08 29.74
CA ASN A 547 -29.58 32.28 29.36
C ASN A 547 -28.78 33.59 29.52
N SER A 548 -27.46 33.53 29.34
CA SER A 548 -26.51 34.61 29.57
C SER A 548 -25.94 35.06 28.22
N TYR A 549 -26.74 35.85 27.49
CA TYR A 549 -26.48 36.28 26.11
C TYR A 549 -26.83 37.76 25.92
N PHE A 550 -26.51 38.33 24.76
CA PHE A 550 -26.81 39.73 24.44
C PHE A 550 -28.30 40.05 24.43
N THR A 551 -28.69 41.11 25.14
CA THR A 551 -30.03 41.68 25.08
C THR A 551 -30.13 42.89 24.13
N ASN A 552 -28.99 43.43 23.64
CA ASN A 552 -28.97 44.59 22.74
C ASN A 552 -28.51 44.22 21.31
N ASP A 553 -29.48 44.14 20.40
CA ASP A 553 -29.30 43.75 18.99
C ASP A 553 -28.37 44.71 18.20
N ALA A 554 -28.33 45.99 18.56
CA ALA A 554 -27.56 47.01 17.83
C ALA A 554 -26.03 46.77 17.86
N ASN A 555 -25.53 46.01 18.84
CA ASN A 555 -24.10 45.75 19.03
C ASN A 555 -23.61 44.46 18.35
N LEU A 556 -24.50 43.70 17.70
CA LEU A 556 -24.12 42.45 17.04
C LEU A 556 -23.56 42.70 15.63
N PRO A 557 -22.49 41.98 15.23
CA PRO A 557 -21.81 42.19 13.95
C PRO A 557 -22.71 41.89 12.75
N ASN A 558 -22.56 42.67 11.67
CA ASN A 558 -23.42 42.56 10.48
C ASN A 558 -22.88 41.56 9.45
N ASN A 559 -21.60 41.20 9.55
CA ASN A 559 -21.05 40.08 8.82
C ASN A 559 -20.07 39.27 9.66
N ILE A 560 -19.76 38.09 9.16
CA ILE A 560 -18.95 37.11 9.86
C ILE A 560 -17.44 37.40 9.79
N SER A 561 -17.01 38.17 8.79
CA SER A 561 -15.63 38.62 8.63
C SER A 561 -15.24 39.73 9.61
N GLU A 562 -16.21 40.41 10.21
CA GLU A 562 -16.00 41.42 11.28
C GLU A 562 -15.65 40.79 12.64
N LEU A 563 -15.71 39.45 12.73
CA LEU A 563 -15.61 38.69 13.97
C LEU A 563 -14.17 38.38 14.39
N ASP A 564 -13.23 38.38 13.43
CA ASP A 564 -11.80 38.12 13.66
C ASP A 564 -11.09 39.27 14.42
N GLY A 565 -11.76 40.39 14.68
CA GLY A 565 -11.20 41.59 15.30
C GLY A 565 -11.92 42.10 16.55
N PHE A 566 -12.90 41.36 17.08
CA PHE A 566 -13.71 41.79 18.24
C PHE A 566 -13.06 41.37 19.57
N HIS A 567 -12.88 42.31 20.50
CA HIS A 567 -12.42 42.04 21.86
C HIS A 567 -13.58 41.49 22.72
N SER A 568 -13.26 40.89 23.88
CA SER A 568 -14.23 40.27 24.78
C SER A 568 -15.30 41.23 25.33
N ASP A 569 -15.05 42.54 25.30
CA ASP A 569 -16.00 43.60 25.68
C ASP A 569 -17.17 43.74 24.69
N GLY A 570 -17.01 43.23 23.47
CA GLY A 570 -18.03 43.22 22.45
C GLY A 570 -18.96 42.00 22.49
N PHE A 571 -18.66 40.97 23.31
CA PHE A 571 -19.57 39.87 23.62
C PHE A 571 -20.29 40.13 24.94
N GLY A 572 -21.52 40.64 24.87
CA GLY A 572 -22.34 41.13 25.99
C GLY A 572 -22.85 40.07 26.96
N GLY A 573 -22.05 39.04 27.22
CA GLY A 573 -22.28 38.00 28.20
C GLY A 573 -21.01 37.69 28.99
N SER A 574 -20.28 38.71 29.46
CA SER A 574 -19.06 38.63 30.28
C SER A 574 -19.28 37.94 31.65
N VAL A 575 -19.92 36.78 31.63
CA VAL A 575 -20.11 35.92 32.77
C VAL A 575 -18.88 35.04 32.88
N VAL A 576 -18.27 35.08 34.06
CA VAL A 576 -17.13 34.25 34.39
C VAL A 576 -17.54 33.36 35.55
N ALA A 577 -17.48 32.04 35.36
CA ALA A 577 -17.69 31.06 36.42
C ALA A 577 -16.40 30.28 36.66
N ILE A 578 -15.83 30.39 37.86
CA ILE A 578 -14.59 29.73 38.25
C ILE A 578 -14.84 28.86 39.48
N GLY A 579 -14.49 27.57 39.41
CA GLY A 579 -14.57 26.67 40.56
C GLY A 579 -15.54 25.52 40.32
N MET A 580 -16.39 25.21 41.30
CA MET A 580 -17.24 24.02 41.29
C MET A 580 -18.71 24.35 41.51
N ASP A 581 -19.61 23.69 40.77
CA ASP A 581 -21.06 23.75 41.00
C ASP A 581 -21.63 25.19 41.00
N ASN A 582 -20.98 26.14 40.33
CA ASN A 582 -21.50 27.50 40.20
C ASN A 582 -22.56 27.54 39.11
N THR A 583 -23.67 28.24 39.38
CA THR A 583 -24.78 28.38 38.44
C THR A 583 -25.01 29.85 38.11
N VAL A 584 -25.11 30.17 36.83
CA VAL A 584 -25.55 31.48 36.36
C VAL A 584 -26.73 31.30 35.44
N ASP A 585 -27.84 31.97 35.71
CA ASP A 585 -29.02 31.89 34.87
C ASP A 585 -29.60 33.29 34.63
N GLY A 586 -29.50 33.80 33.40
CA GLY A 586 -30.04 35.12 33.07
C GLY A 586 -29.23 36.30 33.62
N ALA A 587 -27.90 36.19 33.64
CA ALA A 587 -27.02 37.28 34.10
C ALA A 587 -26.09 37.79 32.98
N GLN A 588 -25.61 39.03 33.15
CA GLN A 588 -24.57 39.64 32.33
C GLN A 588 -23.53 40.30 33.24
N HIS A 589 -22.31 40.49 32.74
CA HIS A 589 -21.21 41.15 33.48
C HIS A 589 -21.00 40.65 34.92
N SER A 590 -21.26 39.36 35.17
CA SER A 590 -21.27 38.79 36.51
C SER A 590 -20.10 37.81 36.69
N TYR A 591 -19.39 37.94 37.79
CA TYR A 591 -18.16 37.20 38.08
C TYR A 591 -18.36 36.34 39.31
N ILE A 592 -18.37 35.04 39.11
CA ILE A 592 -18.59 34.05 40.16
C ILE A 592 -17.37 33.18 40.33
N MET A 593 -16.94 33.03 41.58
CA MET A 593 -15.76 32.24 41.93
C MET A 593 -16.01 31.42 43.21
N GLY A 594 -15.62 30.16 43.19
CA GLY A 594 -15.66 29.26 44.35
C GLY A 594 -16.62 28.10 44.15
N THR A 595 -17.41 27.75 45.17
CA THR A 595 -18.26 26.55 45.16
C THR A 595 -19.73 26.92 45.37
N ALA A 596 -20.64 26.27 44.62
CA ALA A 596 -22.08 26.34 44.86
C ALA A 596 -22.66 27.77 44.94
N ASN A 597 -22.07 28.72 44.22
CA ASN A 597 -22.61 30.07 44.15
C ASN A 597 -23.58 30.18 42.98
N THR A 598 -24.61 31.00 43.15
CA THR A 598 -25.67 31.20 42.17
C THR A 598 -25.88 32.69 41.90
N VAL A 599 -25.92 33.09 40.62
CA VAL A 599 -26.44 34.43 40.23
C VAL A 599 -27.56 34.23 39.22
N ASN A 600 -28.75 34.64 39.62
CA ASN A 600 -29.95 34.52 38.79
C ASN A 600 -30.48 35.90 38.44
N GLY A 601 -30.78 36.11 37.16
CA GLY A 601 -31.79 37.07 36.75
C GLY A 601 -33.19 36.51 36.93
N LYS A 602 -34.20 37.30 36.61
CA LYS A 602 -35.59 36.84 36.60
C LYS A 602 -35.87 36.09 35.31
N VAL A 603 -35.98 34.76 35.38
CA VAL A 603 -36.26 33.91 34.21
C VAL A 603 -37.65 33.28 34.31
N THR A 604 -38.53 33.58 33.35
CA THR A 604 -39.88 33.00 33.25
C THR A 604 -40.01 32.16 31.99
N ARG A 605 -40.30 30.86 32.13
CA ARG A 605 -40.50 29.92 31.01
C ARG A 605 -39.34 29.92 30.00
N GLY A 606 -38.10 30.05 30.49
CA GLY A 606 -36.88 30.08 29.68
C GLY A 606 -36.64 31.41 28.96
N THR A 607 -37.38 32.47 29.30
CA THR A 607 -37.13 33.84 28.82
C THR A 607 -36.63 34.69 29.98
N VAL A 608 -35.55 35.42 29.78
CA VAL A 608 -35.02 36.38 30.77
C VAL A 608 -35.93 37.61 30.75
N GLU A 609 -36.64 37.86 31.84
CA GLU A 609 -37.46 39.06 32.05
C GLU A 609 -36.62 40.22 32.61
N GLU A 610 -35.67 39.90 33.49
CA GLU A 610 -34.78 40.86 34.12
C GLU A 610 -33.39 40.24 34.22
N VAL A 611 -32.38 40.99 33.78
CA VAL A 611 -30.99 40.52 33.74
C VAL A 611 -30.31 40.96 35.03
N ALA A 612 -29.71 40.01 35.76
CA ALA A 612 -28.81 40.35 36.86
C ALA A 612 -27.48 40.86 36.28
N THR A 613 -27.06 42.08 36.65
CA THR A 613 -25.83 42.69 36.10
C THR A 613 -24.82 43.07 37.16
N ASP A 614 -23.55 43.05 36.76
CA ASP A 614 -22.45 43.66 37.53
C ASP A 614 -22.26 43.07 38.94
N ASN A 615 -22.50 41.77 39.08
CA ASN A 615 -22.37 41.05 40.34
C ASN A 615 -20.98 40.42 40.50
N ILE A 616 -20.42 40.49 41.71
CA ILE A 616 -19.20 39.79 42.09
C ILE A 616 -19.53 38.88 43.27
N VAL A 617 -19.47 37.56 43.06
CA VAL A 617 -19.76 36.56 44.09
C VAL A 617 -18.56 35.63 44.24
N ILE A 618 -17.87 35.72 45.37
CA ILE A 618 -16.65 34.97 45.64
C ILE A 618 -16.80 34.21 46.94
N GLY A 619 -16.72 32.88 46.85
CA GLY A 619 -16.65 31.99 48.00
C GLY A 619 -17.57 30.77 47.91
N ASP A 620 -18.38 30.53 48.94
CA ASP A 620 -19.18 29.29 49.04
C ASP A 620 -20.62 29.55 49.49
N ASN A 621 -21.59 28.95 48.79
CA ASN A 621 -23.03 28.98 49.11
C ASN A 621 -23.65 30.39 49.17
N HIS A 622 -23.37 31.23 48.17
CA HIS A 622 -24.02 32.53 48.03
C HIS A 622 -24.95 32.57 46.81
N LYS A 623 -26.14 33.13 46.99
CA LYS A 623 -27.12 33.34 45.92
C LYS A 623 -27.48 34.82 45.79
N VAL A 624 -27.29 35.36 44.60
CA VAL A 624 -27.85 36.66 44.18
C VAL A 624 -29.07 36.36 43.31
N ASP A 625 -30.25 36.77 43.74
CA ASP A 625 -31.52 36.45 43.09
C ASP A 625 -32.22 37.72 42.61
N ASN A 626 -32.22 37.96 41.30
CA ASN A 626 -32.79 39.15 40.69
C ASN A 626 -32.26 40.47 41.26
N ALA A 627 -30.94 40.55 41.46
CA ALA A 627 -30.27 41.76 41.94
C ALA A 627 -28.99 42.06 41.15
N SER A 628 -28.60 43.33 41.18
CA SER A 628 -27.49 43.87 40.42
C SER A 628 -26.55 44.71 41.28
N HIS A 629 -25.32 44.91 40.81
CA HIS A 629 -24.28 45.69 41.48
C HIS A 629 -23.89 45.14 42.87
N THR A 630 -24.01 43.83 43.07
CA THR A 630 -23.70 43.20 44.36
C THR A 630 -22.25 42.77 44.47
N VAL A 631 -21.68 42.83 45.68
CA VAL A 631 -20.33 42.35 45.98
C VAL A 631 -20.39 41.44 47.22
N ILE A 632 -20.20 40.14 47.02
CA ILE A 632 -20.21 39.13 48.07
C ILE A 632 -18.87 38.41 48.13
N LEU A 633 -18.21 38.48 49.28
CA LEU A 633 -16.93 37.82 49.56
C LEU A 633 -17.04 37.06 50.89
N GLY A 634 -17.22 35.75 50.87
CA GLY A 634 -17.47 35.02 52.11
C GLY A 634 -17.69 33.54 51.94
N SER A 635 -18.26 32.91 52.96
CA SER A 635 -18.79 31.55 52.84
C SER A 635 -20.04 31.43 53.67
N ALA A 636 -20.90 30.48 53.38
CA ALA A 636 -22.04 30.19 54.24
C ALA A 636 -22.20 28.69 54.49
N ASP A 637 -22.64 28.33 55.69
CA ASP A 637 -22.97 26.94 56.04
C ASP A 637 -24.19 26.43 55.24
N THR A 638 -25.06 27.35 54.84
CA THR A 638 -26.24 27.15 54.00
C THR A 638 -26.36 28.32 53.04
N GLU A 639 -26.98 28.11 51.87
CA GLU A 639 -27.19 29.17 50.88
C GLU A 639 -27.70 30.46 51.53
N THR A 640 -26.95 31.55 51.34
CA THR A 640 -27.37 32.89 51.74
C THR A 640 -27.86 33.62 50.51
N THR A 641 -29.12 34.06 50.53
CA THR A 641 -29.75 34.77 49.42
C THR A 641 -29.80 36.28 49.68
N THR A 642 -29.46 37.06 48.66
CA THR A 642 -29.79 38.48 48.57
C THR A 642 -30.55 38.75 47.27
N ASP A 643 -31.64 39.49 47.39
CA ASP A 643 -32.51 39.96 46.29
C ASP A 643 -32.51 41.49 46.20
N GLN A 644 -31.44 42.12 46.71
CA GLN A 644 -31.32 43.56 46.87
C GLN A 644 -30.12 44.10 46.09
N ASP A 645 -30.33 45.22 45.40
CA ASP A 645 -29.28 45.89 44.64
C ASP A 645 -28.24 46.58 45.52
N GLY A 646 -27.02 46.70 45.00
CA GLY A 646 -25.96 47.52 45.60
C GLY A 646 -25.40 47.01 46.94
N VAL A 647 -25.68 45.76 47.30
CA VAL A 647 -25.22 45.21 48.58
C VAL A 647 -23.75 44.84 48.58
N VAL A 648 -23.11 45.00 49.74
CA VAL A 648 -21.74 44.56 49.99
C VAL A 648 -21.71 43.62 51.20
N VAL A 649 -21.27 42.38 51.00
CA VAL A 649 -21.20 41.35 52.03
C VAL A 649 -19.77 40.83 52.10
N VAL A 650 -19.15 40.94 53.29
CA VAL A 650 -17.79 40.43 53.52
C VAL A 650 -17.74 39.61 54.81
N GLY A 651 -17.72 38.28 54.72
CA GLY A 651 -17.56 37.40 55.87
C GLY A 651 -18.36 36.09 55.81
N HIS A 652 -18.06 35.18 56.75
CA HIS A 652 -18.74 33.89 56.87
C HIS A 652 -20.15 34.03 57.49
N ASN A 653 -21.20 33.51 56.85
CA ASN A 653 -22.61 33.66 57.21
C ASN A 653 -23.08 35.14 57.29
N ALA A 654 -22.37 36.06 56.63
CA ALA A 654 -22.79 37.46 56.55
C ALA A 654 -23.88 37.62 55.48
N ASN A 655 -24.84 38.53 55.67
CA ASN A 655 -25.86 38.84 54.67
C ASN A 655 -26.33 40.30 54.71
N ALA A 656 -26.76 40.83 53.57
CA ALA A 656 -27.42 42.12 53.45
C ALA A 656 -28.82 41.92 52.87
N THR A 657 -29.84 42.31 53.64
CA THR A 657 -31.25 42.07 53.32
C THR A 657 -31.99 43.36 52.93
N THR A 658 -31.25 44.45 52.70
CA THR A 658 -31.78 45.74 52.26
C THR A 658 -30.85 46.33 51.21
N ALA A 659 -31.41 47.00 50.20
CA ALA A 659 -30.63 47.70 49.17
C ALA A 659 -29.58 48.64 49.77
N ASP A 660 -28.42 48.74 49.09
CA ASP A 660 -27.23 49.50 49.52
C ASP A 660 -26.68 49.11 50.91
N GLY A 661 -27.08 47.94 51.45
CA GLY A 661 -26.64 47.45 52.75
C GLY A 661 -25.22 46.88 52.74
N VAL A 662 -24.44 47.14 53.80
CA VAL A 662 -23.05 46.66 53.92
C VAL A 662 -22.90 45.79 55.16
N ALA A 663 -22.72 44.48 54.99
CA ALA A 663 -22.48 43.54 56.10
C ALA A 663 -21.00 43.17 56.20
N LEU A 664 -20.34 43.54 57.29
CA LEU A 664 -18.90 43.33 57.50
C LEU A 664 -18.62 42.42 58.69
N GLY A 665 -17.97 41.29 58.43
CA GLY A 665 -17.59 40.29 59.43
C GLY A 665 -18.55 39.10 59.50
N SER A 666 -18.09 38.00 60.10
CA SER A 666 -18.87 36.77 60.18
C SER A 666 -20.18 36.93 60.96
N ASN A 667 -21.27 36.37 60.46
CA ASN A 667 -22.62 36.48 61.00
C ASN A 667 -23.15 37.93 61.11
N SER A 668 -22.58 38.88 60.36
CA SER A 668 -23.10 40.24 60.30
C SER A 668 -24.31 40.31 59.37
N VAL A 669 -25.38 40.98 59.79
CA VAL A 669 -26.60 41.16 59.00
C VAL A 669 -26.91 42.65 58.84
N ALA A 670 -26.87 43.15 57.60
CA ALA A 670 -27.30 44.50 57.26
C ALA A 670 -28.79 44.49 56.87
N SER A 671 -29.65 44.81 57.84
CA SER A 671 -31.11 44.72 57.71
C SER A 671 -31.85 46.05 57.88
N VAL A 672 -31.11 47.17 57.99
CA VAL A 672 -31.67 48.51 58.18
C VAL A 672 -31.58 49.26 56.85
N ALA A 673 -32.74 49.56 56.28
CA ALA A 673 -32.86 50.27 55.00
C ALA A 673 -32.54 51.77 55.11
N SER A 674 -32.47 52.44 53.96
CA SER A 674 -32.45 53.91 53.88
C SER A 674 -33.72 54.52 54.51
N GLY A 675 -33.63 55.76 54.99
CA GLY A 675 -34.76 56.53 55.50
C GLY A 675 -35.11 56.25 56.96
N VAL A 676 -34.25 55.56 57.71
CA VAL A 676 -34.46 55.26 59.13
C VAL A 676 -33.95 56.42 59.98
N ALA A 677 -34.85 57.04 60.74
CA ALA A 677 -34.54 58.17 61.62
C ALA A 677 -33.86 57.71 62.93
N GLY A 678 -32.89 58.48 63.40
CA GLY A 678 -32.19 58.26 64.67
C GLY A 678 -33.08 58.47 65.90
N THR A 679 -32.77 57.74 66.98
CA THR A 679 -33.54 57.78 68.23
C THR A 679 -33.47 59.16 68.90
N VAL A 680 -34.62 59.70 69.28
CA VAL A 680 -34.72 60.96 70.05
C VAL A 680 -34.56 60.66 71.56
N PRO A 681 -33.59 61.27 72.27
CA PRO A 681 -33.43 61.08 73.70
C PRO A 681 -34.68 61.49 74.50
N THR A 682 -35.03 60.67 75.50
CA THR A 682 -36.22 60.87 76.34
C THR A 682 -36.21 62.24 77.03
N GLY A 683 -37.27 63.04 76.83
CA GLY A 683 -37.40 64.39 77.42
C GLY A 683 -36.87 65.53 76.54
N THR A 684 -36.40 65.26 75.32
CA THR A 684 -35.98 66.29 74.35
C THR A 684 -36.99 66.42 73.20
N THR A 685 -37.01 67.59 72.54
CA THR A 685 -37.77 67.79 71.28
C THR A 685 -36.78 68.14 70.17
N VAL A 686 -36.84 67.39 69.06
CA VAL A 686 -36.08 67.65 67.83
C VAL A 686 -37.08 68.12 66.78
N SER A 687 -36.72 69.15 66.00
CA SER A 687 -37.62 69.70 64.98
C SER A 687 -37.85 68.69 63.85
N ASP A 688 -39.00 68.76 63.18
CA ASP A 688 -39.28 67.86 62.06
C ASP A 688 -38.34 68.12 60.86
N THR A 689 -37.82 69.35 60.74
CA THR A 689 -36.75 69.69 59.79
C THR A 689 -35.45 68.96 60.10
N ASP A 690 -35.03 68.92 61.36
CA ASP A 690 -33.79 68.25 61.76
C ASP A 690 -33.91 66.72 61.65
N LYS A 691 -35.07 66.15 61.99
CA LYS A 691 -35.36 64.72 61.79
C LYS A 691 -35.29 64.32 60.32
N ALA A 692 -35.70 65.19 59.40
CA ALA A 692 -35.63 64.94 57.97
C ALA A 692 -34.23 65.15 57.38
N SER A 693 -33.27 65.68 58.14
CA SER A 693 -31.91 65.94 57.66
C SER A 693 -31.08 64.66 57.54
N ALA A 694 -30.13 64.65 56.61
CA ALA A 694 -29.15 63.55 56.45
C ALA A 694 -28.21 63.41 57.66
N THR A 695 -28.23 64.35 58.61
CA THR A 695 -27.55 64.22 59.91
C THR A 695 -28.29 63.29 60.86
N TRP A 696 -29.62 63.16 60.71
CA TRP A 696 -30.46 62.40 61.65
C TRP A 696 -31.15 61.18 61.03
N THR A 697 -31.39 61.17 59.72
CA THR A 697 -32.03 60.07 58.98
C THR A 697 -31.10 59.51 57.92
N SER A 698 -30.97 58.19 57.84
CA SER A 698 -30.11 57.51 56.86
C SER A 698 -30.56 57.77 55.43
N THR A 699 -29.61 57.91 54.50
CA THR A 699 -29.90 58.06 53.06
C THR A 699 -29.66 56.80 52.25
N LEU A 700 -28.95 55.82 52.82
CA LEU A 700 -28.60 54.52 52.22
C LEU A 700 -28.78 53.40 53.25
N GLY A 701 -28.67 52.15 52.82
CA GLY A 701 -28.63 50.98 53.69
C GLY A 701 -27.51 51.06 54.74
N ALA A 702 -27.73 50.41 55.88
CA ALA A 702 -26.79 50.47 56.99
C ALA A 702 -25.51 49.66 56.75
N VAL A 703 -24.39 50.16 57.29
CA VAL A 703 -23.19 49.35 57.55
C VAL A 703 -23.38 48.59 58.86
N SER A 704 -23.52 47.28 58.78
CA SER A 704 -23.65 46.38 59.92
C SER A 704 -22.35 45.63 60.19
N VAL A 705 -21.87 45.72 61.43
CA VAL A 705 -20.70 44.97 61.94
C VAL A 705 -21.11 43.81 62.85
N GLY A 706 -22.39 43.43 62.88
CA GLY A 706 -22.92 42.36 63.71
C GLY A 706 -24.37 42.03 63.35
N ASP A 707 -25.09 41.39 64.27
CA ASP A 707 -26.50 41.07 64.12
C ASP A 707 -27.20 41.25 65.46
N SER A 708 -27.90 42.38 65.60
CA SER A 708 -28.63 42.73 66.82
C SER A 708 -29.80 41.78 67.10
N ALA A 709 -30.41 41.16 66.09
CA ALA A 709 -31.50 40.21 66.28
C ALA A 709 -31.01 38.92 66.97
N ASN A 710 -29.74 38.58 66.77
CA ASN A 710 -29.07 37.43 67.37
C ASN A 710 -28.06 37.80 68.47
N ASN A 711 -28.10 39.04 68.98
CA ASN A 711 -27.19 39.56 70.02
C ASN A 711 -25.69 39.47 69.66
N LEU A 712 -25.35 39.55 68.38
CA LEU A 712 -23.98 39.55 67.89
C LEU A 712 -23.52 40.99 67.67
N THR A 713 -22.52 41.45 68.43
CA THR A 713 -22.00 42.82 68.32
C THR A 713 -20.48 42.85 68.22
N ARG A 714 -19.93 43.89 67.58
CA ARG A 714 -18.49 44.14 67.52
C ARG A 714 -18.16 45.55 68.01
N GLN A 715 -17.00 45.69 68.62
CA GLN A 715 -16.40 47.00 68.86
C GLN A 715 -15.83 47.55 67.55
N ILE A 716 -15.98 48.85 67.32
CA ILE A 716 -15.26 49.60 66.28
C ILE A 716 -14.10 50.31 66.99
N THR A 717 -12.87 49.91 66.70
CA THR A 717 -11.66 50.44 67.35
C THR A 717 -10.87 51.36 66.41
N GLY A 718 -9.98 52.18 66.95
CA GLY A 718 -9.19 53.14 66.15
C GLY A 718 -9.96 54.38 65.67
N VAL A 719 -11.12 54.67 66.26
CA VAL A 719 -11.98 55.81 65.88
C VAL A 719 -11.41 57.13 66.45
N ALA A 720 -10.94 58.01 65.57
CA ALA A 720 -10.54 59.37 65.92
C ALA A 720 -11.75 60.22 66.37
N ALA A 721 -11.51 61.33 67.06
CA ALA A 721 -12.59 62.21 67.52
C ALA A 721 -13.28 62.89 66.33
N GLY A 722 -14.62 62.81 66.28
CA GLY A 722 -15.41 63.44 65.23
C GLY A 722 -15.34 64.97 65.25
N THR A 723 -15.42 65.58 64.06
CA THR A 723 -15.33 67.03 63.83
C THR A 723 -16.62 67.61 63.26
N GLN A 724 -17.34 66.85 62.46
CA GLN A 724 -18.64 67.18 61.88
C GLN A 724 -19.77 66.41 62.56
N ALA A 725 -21.02 66.85 62.37
CA ALA A 725 -22.18 66.26 63.02
C ALA A 725 -22.49 64.81 62.58
N THR A 726 -21.99 64.39 61.42
CA THR A 726 -22.13 63.03 60.87
C THR A 726 -20.93 62.13 61.16
N ASP A 727 -19.90 62.64 61.86
CA ASP A 727 -18.75 61.83 62.25
C ASP A 727 -19.11 60.95 63.45
N ALA A 728 -18.53 59.74 63.51
CA ALA A 728 -18.70 58.87 64.68
C ALA A 728 -18.10 59.51 65.94
N VAL A 729 -18.81 59.37 67.07
CA VAL A 729 -18.34 59.82 68.39
C VAL A 729 -17.50 58.72 69.03
N ASN A 730 -16.31 59.05 69.52
CA ASN A 730 -15.49 58.11 70.28
C ASN A 730 -15.68 58.25 71.80
N VAL A 731 -15.16 57.28 72.55
CA VAL A 731 -15.28 57.24 74.03
C VAL A 731 -14.63 58.46 74.70
N ALA A 732 -13.59 59.07 74.11
CA ALA A 732 -12.92 60.24 74.67
C ALA A 732 -13.82 61.49 74.63
N GLN A 733 -14.56 61.71 73.54
CA GLN A 733 -15.52 62.80 73.42
C GLN A 733 -16.68 62.65 74.42
N LEU A 734 -17.20 61.43 74.59
CA LEU A 734 -18.24 61.15 75.59
C LEU A 734 -17.72 61.35 77.02
N ASN A 735 -16.49 60.92 77.31
CA ASN A 735 -15.85 61.16 78.61
C ASN A 735 -15.67 62.65 78.90
N ALA A 736 -15.33 63.46 77.89
CA ALA A 736 -15.22 64.91 78.05
C ALA A 736 -16.58 65.53 78.45
N VAL A 737 -17.69 65.07 77.86
CA VAL A 737 -19.05 65.46 78.28
C VAL A 737 -19.33 64.98 79.71
N ASN A 738 -18.98 63.74 80.06
CA ASN A 738 -19.16 63.20 81.41
C ASN A 738 -18.40 64.00 82.46
N THR A 739 -17.18 64.48 82.15
CA THR A 739 -16.42 65.39 83.03
C THR A 739 -17.17 66.72 83.23
N VAL A 740 -17.71 67.31 82.17
CA VAL A 740 -18.52 68.53 82.27
C VAL A 740 -19.78 68.30 83.12
N VAL A 741 -20.48 67.18 82.94
CA VAL A 741 -21.68 66.82 83.73
C VAL A 741 -21.33 66.61 85.20
N ASN A 742 -20.24 65.92 85.52
CA ASN A 742 -19.80 65.72 86.91
C ASN A 742 -19.42 67.05 87.60
N ASN A 743 -18.80 67.97 86.86
CA ASN A 743 -18.49 69.33 87.34
C ASN A 743 -19.74 70.23 87.43
N LEU A 744 -20.82 69.88 86.74
CA LEU A 744 -22.09 70.59 86.89
C LEU A 744 -22.66 70.37 88.30
N THR A 745 -22.51 69.19 88.88
CA THR A 745 -22.92 68.91 90.28
C THR A 745 -22.19 69.85 91.26
N THR A 746 -20.88 70.01 91.11
CA THR A 746 -20.09 70.93 91.96
C THR A 746 -20.43 72.40 91.69
N THR A 747 -20.72 72.77 90.45
CA THR A 747 -21.11 74.15 90.09
C THR A 747 -22.52 74.49 90.57
N VAL A 748 -23.48 73.55 90.49
CA VAL A 748 -24.85 73.71 91.00
C VAL A 748 -24.85 73.75 92.53
N ASP A 749 -24.05 72.90 93.19
CA ASP A 749 -23.88 72.93 94.64
C ASP A 749 -23.20 74.22 95.12
N ALA A 750 -22.21 74.73 94.40
CA ALA A 750 -21.53 76.00 94.72
C ALA A 750 -22.38 77.26 94.41
N ASN A 751 -23.33 77.18 93.48
CA ASN A 751 -24.27 78.26 93.14
C ASN A 751 -25.62 78.10 93.84
N LYS A 752 -25.76 77.19 94.81
CA LYS A 752 -26.86 77.27 95.77
C LYS A 752 -26.80 78.64 96.43
N ILE A 753 -27.94 79.32 96.50
CA ILE A 753 -28.04 80.57 97.26
C ILE A 753 -27.83 80.18 98.73
N HIS A 754 -26.62 80.39 99.23
CA HIS A 754 -26.29 80.11 100.62
C HIS A 754 -26.96 81.12 101.56
N PHE A 755 -27.06 82.38 101.14
CA PHE A 755 -27.79 83.44 101.84
C PHE A 755 -28.56 84.30 100.83
N PHE A 756 -29.89 84.27 100.92
CA PHE A 756 -30.77 85.17 100.20
C PHE A 756 -31.00 86.40 101.07
N ALA A 757 -30.26 87.48 100.83
CA ALA A 757 -30.48 88.75 101.52
C ALA A 757 -31.27 89.70 100.61
N VAL A 758 -32.59 89.79 100.85
CA VAL A 758 -33.40 90.89 100.33
C VAL A 758 -33.14 92.09 101.22
N ASN A 759 -32.38 93.08 100.74
CA ASN A 759 -32.35 94.38 101.39
C ASN A 759 -33.65 95.12 101.06
N SER A 760 -34.70 94.84 101.82
CA SER A 760 -35.92 95.64 101.85
C SER A 760 -35.87 96.65 103.01
N GLY A 761 -34.78 97.41 103.15
CA GLY A 761 -34.77 98.61 104.00
C GLY A 761 -34.91 98.39 105.52
N THR A 762 -34.84 99.51 106.24
CA THR A 762 -34.23 99.69 107.56
C THR A 762 -35.12 99.35 108.78
N SER A 763 -35.72 98.16 108.85
CA SER A 763 -36.36 97.69 110.10
C SER A 763 -36.59 96.16 110.15
N GLY A 764 -35.80 95.43 110.96
CA GLY A 764 -36.01 93.98 111.22
C GLY A 764 -34.75 93.23 111.69
N THR A 765 -34.92 92.13 112.45
CA THR A 765 -33.91 91.42 113.28
C THR A 765 -32.72 90.76 112.56
N ASN A 766 -32.48 91.07 111.28
CA ASN A 766 -31.28 90.69 110.54
C ASN A 766 -30.75 91.85 109.66
N TYR A 767 -30.76 93.07 110.19
CA TYR A 767 -30.33 94.29 109.48
C TYR A 767 -28.79 94.40 109.34
N ASN A 768 -28.04 93.86 110.30
CA ASN A 768 -26.57 93.90 110.29
C ASN A 768 -25.91 92.60 109.79
N ASN A 769 -26.71 91.57 109.48
CA ASN A 769 -26.25 90.26 109.02
C ASN A 769 -25.18 89.58 109.90
N ASP A 770 -25.26 89.74 111.24
CA ASP A 770 -24.34 89.14 112.22
C ASP A 770 -24.62 87.64 112.52
N GLY A 771 -25.28 86.95 111.59
CA GLY A 771 -25.71 85.55 111.72
C GLY A 771 -25.62 84.75 110.41
N ALA A 772 -24.67 85.13 109.55
CA ALA A 772 -24.22 84.41 108.37
C ALA A 772 -22.69 84.43 108.30
#